data_AF-A0A255HAW8-F1
#
_entry.id   AF-A0A255HAW8-F1
#
_cell.length_a   1.000
_cell.length_b   1.000
_cell.length_c   1.000
_cell.angle_alpha   90.00
_cell.angle_beta   90.00
_cell.angle_gamma   90.00
#
_symmetry.space_group_name_H-M   'P 1'
#
loop_
_entity.id
_entity.type
_entity.pdbx_description
1 polymer ?
#
loop_
_entity_poly.entity_id
_entity_poly.type
_entity_poly.pdbx_seq_one_letter_code
_entity_poly.pdbx_strand_id
1 'polypeptide(L)'
;MANQRSDVQLARPDFDDAYHQVRVTSPAGVEHRVRLADGTFFNGGQVLRSATWESMAGVVGQQITVVATSVDPNVVLTGTTQWSYTFHPRATTPFAGDEFEGPGINDGWHVLSESWATGRSKGKSFFRPENAKVSDGKLKITNARHCVTPNVEEPSAANQTSAVCPEGKETVYTSARLLSKQALPAPGAMEVVAKLDESKGPHHGITSTVWSNNTEPYCAPGLSSNTVEIDTMEIWNTSFTHNSTHTNCRDGKSLNLGIRQPAPDGSISGEWHTFRMEWDGYAVRYFFDGKPVRLWKDPGTALTNDVLTTWAKRQGVVPMGKEQWVAAMSDYAWWLHVYTAVNHTGAWSGSVDDTKPWEPRVDEFEYVRWHKFDLNAPHCVPRGMIAVAAGANAGQLGRHTSCERMTDIPGDLRAQEFEHGRIYLWPNGSTRTLLGPEFEATRANLGGLTGAAWDQQGGELGVPLEPESCDPTVLPPQPPVAPAWCQREFANGMVVFKRSELVYGEAYAVLGEIGKRYAEAGAYEGFGAPLGNAICGLKDGGCFQRFEKGTIYWSPKTGAHLVVGAILDRWSQLKNETGTLGYPTSSEICGLRDGGCVQHFQGGLMYWSPKSGAYFVRGAIYNKFASLDWERGFLGYPVGDEICGLPDGGCVQLFQGGLVYWSPDTDAHFVRGAIYDKFASLDWERGFLGYPVSDEICGLRDGGCVQLFKGGLLYWSPNTGTHFVRGAIYDRYAASGWEGGPFGYPVTDEICGLRDGGCYQRFQREDGHIYWSSASGAWSVQGAIFGHWASTGWEAGRLGYPVGGETCSDVNGARECVQQFQRGRVIWNSRFGTSG
;
A
#
# COMPACT_ATOMS: atom_id res chain seq x y z
N MET A 1 65.80 -25.33 -48.58
CA MET A 1 65.81 -24.12 -47.74
C MET A 1 65.63 -24.59 -46.31
N ALA A 2 66.58 -24.30 -45.42
CA ALA A 2 66.50 -24.70 -44.03
C ALA A 2 65.34 -23.95 -43.35
N ASN A 3 64.41 -24.66 -42.71
CA ASN A 3 63.42 -24.04 -41.82
C ASN A 3 64.20 -23.35 -40.70
N GLN A 4 64.33 -22.03 -40.75
CA GLN A 4 64.87 -21.26 -39.63
C GLN A 4 63.91 -21.40 -38.46
N ARG A 5 64.33 -22.13 -37.41
CA ARG A 5 63.64 -22.12 -36.12
C ARG A 5 63.84 -20.74 -35.48
N SER A 6 62.77 -20.13 -35.01
CA SER A 6 62.79 -18.85 -34.30
C SER A 6 62.79 -19.11 -32.79
N ASP A 7 63.87 -18.72 -32.12
CA ASP A 7 63.95 -18.74 -30.66
C ASP A 7 63.22 -17.51 -30.10
N VAL A 8 62.19 -17.73 -29.30
CA VAL A 8 61.34 -16.65 -28.75
C VAL A 8 61.46 -16.64 -27.23
N GLN A 9 61.94 -15.52 -26.69
CA GLN A 9 61.93 -15.23 -25.26
C GLN A 9 60.68 -14.43 -24.91
N LEU A 10 59.96 -14.84 -23.86
CA LEU A 10 58.68 -14.26 -23.49
C LEU A 10 58.81 -13.20 -22.39
N ALA A 11 57.99 -12.16 -22.49
CA ALA A 11 57.81 -11.20 -21.40
C ALA A 11 56.99 -11.82 -20.28
N ARG A 12 57.26 -11.41 -19.04
CA ARG A 12 56.42 -11.79 -17.89
C ARG A 12 54.99 -11.24 -18.09
N PRO A 13 53.94 -12.02 -17.82
CA PRO A 13 52.56 -11.53 -17.78
C PRO A 13 52.39 -10.39 -16.78
N ASP A 14 51.55 -9.42 -17.12
CA ASP A 14 51.12 -8.39 -16.19
C ASP A 14 49.98 -8.97 -15.32
N PHE A 15 50.12 -8.83 -14.00
CA PHE A 15 49.10 -9.22 -13.04
C PHE A 15 48.56 -7.97 -12.36
N ASP A 16 47.24 -7.87 -12.27
CA ASP A 16 46.56 -6.73 -11.69
C ASP A 16 45.69 -7.19 -10.52
N ASP A 17 46.24 -6.98 -9.31
CA ASP A 17 45.56 -7.30 -8.05
C ASP A 17 44.34 -6.43 -7.77
N ALA A 18 44.16 -5.29 -8.45
CA ALA A 18 43.02 -4.39 -8.21
C ALA A 18 41.73 -4.86 -8.91
N TYR A 19 41.87 -5.72 -9.92
CA TYR A 19 40.74 -6.22 -10.71
C TYR A 19 40.78 -7.74 -10.90
N HIS A 20 41.70 -8.41 -10.20
CA HIS A 20 41.99 -9.84 -10.33
C HIS A 20 42.05 -10.26 -11.80
N GLN A 21 42.95 -9.66 -12.56
CA GLN A 21 43.05 -9.90 -14.00
C GLN A 21 44.50 -10.07 -14.45
N VAL A 22 44.67 -10.72 -15.60
CA VAL A 22 45.97 -11.00 -16.19
C VAL A 22 46.00 -10.52 -17.63
N ARG A 23 47.14 -9.97 -18.06
CA ARG A 23 47.39 -9.60 -19.46
C ARG A 23 48.71 -10.19 -19.91
N VAL A 24 48.71 -10.72 -21.12
CA VAL A 24 49.89 -11.33 -21.75
C VAL A 24 50.21 -10.62 -23.06
N THR A 25 51.48 -10.61 -23.42
CA THR A 25 51.92 -10.25 -24.77
C THR A 25 52.30 -11.54 -25.47
N SER A 26 51.47 -11.99 -26.41
CA SER A 26 51.64 -13.24 -27.14
C SER A 26 52.19 -12.98 -28.55
N PRO A 27 53.44 -13.39 -28.85
CA PRO A 27 53.97 -13.43 -30.21
C PRO A 27 53.22 -14.45 -31.08
N ALA A 28 53.34 -14.30 -32.41
CA ALA A 28 52.75 -15.26 -33.35
C ALA A 28 53.29 -16.69 -33.11
N GLY A 29 52.40 -17.68 -33.06
CA GLY A 29 52.76 -19.08 -32.81
C GLY A 29 52.89 -19.48 -31.32
N VAL A 30 52.54 -18.58 -30.38
CA VAL A 30 52.57 -18.84 -28.93
C VAL A 30 51.21 -18.60 -28.29
N GLU A 31 50.73 -19.56 -27.50
CA GLU A 31 49.49 -19.44 -26.72
C GLU A 31 49.78 -19.38 -25.21
N HIS A 32 49.03 -18.56 -24.48
CA HIS A 32 49.06 -18.51 -23.02
C HIS A 32 47.74 -19.03 -22.45
N ARG A 33 47.80 -19.90 -21.42
CA ARG A 33 46.63 -20.43 -20.70
C ARG A 33 46.88 -20.41 -19.20
N VAL A 34 45.83 -20.40 -18.40
CA VAL A 34 45.93 -20.36 -16.93
C VAL A 34 45.66 -21.74 -16.34
N ARG A 35 46.62 -22.28 -15.61
CA ARG A 35 46.53 -23.55 -14.88
C ARG A 35 46.28 -23.29 -13.39
N LEU A 36 45.39 -24.07 -12.79
CA LEU A 36 45.05 -24.01 -11.37
C LEU A 36 45.95 -24.93 -10.55
N ALA A 37 45.91 -24.79 -9.22
CA ALA A 37 46.70 -25.61 -8.30
C ALA A 37 46.40 -27.12 -8.40
N ASP A 38 45.18 -27.50 -8.80
CA ASP A 38 44.78 -28.90 -9.02
C ASP A 38 45.24 -29.48 -10.37
N GLY A 39 45.95 -28.68 -11.18
CA GLY A 39 46.46 -29.07 -12.49
C GLY A 39 45.48 -28.89 -13.65
N THR A 40 44.22 -28.53 -13.38
CA THR A 40 43.23 -28.22 -14.42
C THR A 40 43.46 -26.82 -15.02
N PHE A 41 42.87 -26.56 -16.19
CA PHE A 41 42.91 -25.23 -16.78
C PHE A 41 41.67 -24.42 -16.41
N PHE A 42 41.88 -23.16 -16.04
CA PHE A 42 40.82 -22.18 -15.80
C PHE A 42 39.96 -22.00 -17.05
N ASN A 43 38.64 -21.84 -16.87
CA ASN A 43 37.65 -21.68 -17.95
C ASN A 43 37.83 -22.69 -19.11
N GLY A 44 38.08 -23.96 -18.77
CA GLY A 44 38.19 -25.02 -19.78
C GLY A 44 39.39 -24.91 -20.72
N GLY A 45 40.43 -24.15 -20.35
CA GLY A 45 41.63 -23.99 -21.20
C GLY A 45 41.57 -22.84 -22.18
N GLN A 46 40.76 -21.82 -21.89
CA GLN A 46 40.70 -20.58 -22.67
C GLN A 46 42.10 -20.00 -22.90
N VAL A 47 42.39 -19.66 -24.16
CA VAL A 47 43.63 -18.96 -24.55
C VAL A 47 43.48 -17.47 -24.22
N LEU A 48 44.47 -16.93 -23.51
CA LEU A 48 44.53 -15.50 -23.20
C LEU A 48 44.82 -14.71 -24.47
N ARG A 49 43.98 -13.70 -24.71
CA ARG A 49 44.17 -12.79 -25.85
C ARG A 49 45.37 -11.87 -25.60
N SER A 50 46.14 -11.64 -26.66
CA SER A 50 47.35 -10.81 -26.61
C SER A 50 46.98 -9.34 -26.36
N ALA A 51 47.71 -8.68 -25.47
CA ALA A 51 47.58 -7.27 -25.09
C ALA A 51 46.20 -6.86 -24.52
N THR A 52 45.37 -7.81 -24.09
CA THR A 52 44.08 -7.55 -23.45
C THR A 52 44.03 -8.13 -22.04
N TRP A 53 43.33 -7.46 -21.14
CA TRP A 53 43.09 -7.95 -19.79
C TRP A 53 42.00 -9.02 -19.76
N GLU A 54 42.26 -10.13 -19.08
CA GLU A 54 41.34 -11.24 -18.90
C GLU A 54 41.10 -11.48 -17.40
N SER A 55 39.83 -11.62 -17.00
CA SER A 55 39.44 -11.72 -15.58
C SER A 55 39.76 -13.09 -14.96
N MET A 56 40.22 -13.05 -13.72
CA MET A 56 40.60 -14.18 -12.84
C MET A 56 39.76 -14.19 -11.56
N ALA A 57 38.58 -13.55 -11.55
CA ALA A 57 37.73 -13.44 -10.36
C ALA A 57 37.31 -14.81 -9.76
N GLY A 58 37.20 -15.86 -10.57
CA GLY A 58 36.84 -17.20 -10.11
C GLY A 58 37.92 -17.97 -9.35
N VAL A 59 39.14 -17.42 -9.24
CA VAL A 59 40.33 -18.10 -8.68
C VAL A 59 41.09 -17.24 -7.67
N VAL A 60 40.43 -16.22 -7.12
CA VAL A 60 40.98 -15.36 -6.06
C VAL A 60 41.25 -16.19 -4.80
N GLY A 61 42.39 -15.96 -4.17
CA GLY A 61 42.89 -16.77 -3.05
C GLY A 61 43.53 -18.10 -3.46
N GLN A 62 43.45 -18.48 -4.74
CA GLN A 62 44.09 -19.69 -5.26
C GLN A 62 45.39 -19.32 -6.00
N GLN A 63 46.41 -20.17 -5.89
CA GLN A 63 47.60 -20.04 -6.72
C GLN A 63 47.27 -20.47 -8.14
N ILE A 64 47.49 -19.58 -9.10
CA ILE A 64 47.41 -19.85 -10.53
C ILE A 64 48.80 -19.90 -11.15
N THR A 65 48.93 -20.52 -12.31
CA THR A 65 50.13 -20.49 -13.15
C THR A 65 49.75 -20.14 -14.59
N VAL A 66 50.23 -19.02 -15.11
CA VAL A 66 50.14 -18.72 -16.55
C VAL A 66 51.19 -19.55 -17.28
N VAL A 67 50.77 -20.37 -18.24
CA VAL A 67 51.62 -21.29 -19.01
C VAL A 67 51.64 -20.87 -20.47
N ALA A 68 52.82 -20.62 -21.00
CA ALA A 68 53.05 -20.37 -22.42
C ALA A 68 53.42 -21.66 -23.16
N THR A 69 52.78 -21.90 -24.30
CA THR A 69 53.02 -23.09 -25.14
C THR A 69 53.24 -22.66 -26.59
N SER A 70 54.23 -23.26 -27.25
CA SER A 70 54.41 -23.10 -28.69
C SER A 70 53.37 -23.95 -29.42
N VAL A 71 52.64 -23.34 -30.35
CA VAL A 71 51.70 -24.02 -31.26
C VAL A 71 52.21 -24.06 -32.70
N ASP A 72 53.37 -23.43 -32.98
CA ASP A 72 54.08 -23.52 -34.26
C ASP A 72 55.34 -24.39 -34.10
N PRO A 73 55.49 -25.49 -34.86
CA PRO A 73 56.65 -26.38 -34.78
C PRO A 73 58.00 -25.70 -35.14
N ASN A 74 57.98 -24.50 -35.71
CA ASN A 74 59.17 -23.71 -36.00
C ASN A 74 59.52 -22.70 -34.89
N VAL A 75 58.67 -22.53 -33.87
CA VAL A 75 58.91 -21.65 -32.72
C VAL A 75 59.42 -22.45 -31.53
N VAL A 76 60.61 -22.10 -31.04
CA VAL A 76 61.20 -22.68 -29.83
C VAL A 76 61.16 -21.64 -28.71
N LEU A 77 60.42 -21.93 -27.64
CA LEU A 77 60.38 -21.07 -26.46
C LEU A 77 61.67 -21.23 -25.65
N THR A 78 62.34 -20.12 -25.36
CA THR A 78 63.54 -20.09 -24.53
C THR A 78 63.31 -19.25 -23.27
N GLY A 79 63.95 -19.63 -22.15
CA GLY A 79 63.76 -18.96 -20.86
C GLY A 79 62.51 -19.42 -20.09
N THR A 80 61.90 -18.51 -19.32
CA THR A 80 60.74 -18.80 -18.47
C THR A 80 59.46 -18.90 -19.30
N THR A 81 58.73 -20.00 -19.14
CA THR A 81 57.45 -20.26 -19.84
C THR A 81 56.27 -20.45 -18.90
N GLN A 82 56.49 -20.34 -17.58
CA GLN A 82 55.46 -20.48 -16.55
C GLN A 82 55.64 -19.42 -15.47
N TRP A 83 54.55 -18.76 -15.07
CA TRP A 83 54.55 -17.73 -14.01
C TRP A 83 53.42 -18.00 -13.03
N SER A 84 53.78 -18.26 -11.78
CA SER A 84 52.80 -18.45 -10.71
C SER A 84 52.43 -17.14 -10.03
N TYR A 85 51.15 -16.99 -9.69
CA TYR A 85 50.61 -15.82 -9.01
C TYR A 85 49.44 -16.20 -8.11
N THR A 86 49.25 -15.49 -7.00
CA THR A 86 48.08 -15.65 -6.13
C THR A 86 47.44 -14.29 -5.96
N PHE A 87 46.21 -14.13 -6.42
CA PHE A 87 45.42 -12.93 -6.17
C PHE A 87 44.89 -12.96 -4.73
N HIS A 88 45.06 -11.89 -3.97
CA HIS A 88 44.64 -11.84 -2.57
C HIS A 88 43.21 -11.30 -2.45
N PRO A 89 42.34 -11.91 -1.62
CA PRO A 89 41.02 -11.36 -1.32
C PRO A 89 41.15 -10.06 -0.50
N ARG A 90 40.33 -9.04 -0.82
CA ARG A 90 40.25 -7.79 -0.03
C ARG A 90 38.97 -7.75 0.81
N ALA A 91 39.06 -7.17 1.99
CA ALA A 91 37.94 -6.98 2.90
C ALA A 91 36.84 -6.10 2.27
N THR A 92 35.59 -6.46 2.55
CA THR A 92 34.38 -5.94 1.89
C THR A 92 33.66 -4.85 2.68
N THR A 93 34.36 -4.04 3.47
CA THR A 93 33.77 -2.84 4.09
C THR A 93 34.01 -1.63 3.18
N PRO A 94 32.97 -1.03 2.56
CA PRO A 94 33.15 0.07 1.63
C PRO A 94 33.57 1.34 2.37
N PHE A 95 34.75 1.85 2.03
CA PHE A 95 35.19 3.23 2.30
C PHE A 95 35.37 3.59 3.80
N ALA A 96 36.03 2.72 4.58
CA ALA A 96 36.33 2.92 6.01
C ALA A 96 37.54 3.85 6.28
N GLY A 97 38.29 4.23 5.25
CA GLY A 97 39.44 5.12 5.33
C GLY A 97 40.80 4.48 5.12
N ASP A 98 40.83 3.18 4.83
CA ASP A 98 42.03 2.37 4.62
C ASP A 98 42.23 2.01 3.13
N GLU A 99 41.42 2.60 2.23
CA GLU A 99 41.37 2.24 0.81
C GLU A 99 42.70 2.49 0.09
N PHE A 100 43.52 3.36 0.67
CA PHE A 100 44.82 3.77 0.15
C PHE A 100 45.98 3.30 1.04
N GLU A 101 45.72 2.55 2.13
CA GLU A 101 46.76 2.05 3.04
C GLU A 101 47.51 0.81 2.50
N GLY A 102 46.96 0.14 1.47
CA GLY A 102 47.57 -1.02 0.80
C GLY A 102 48.29 -0.69 -0.53
N PRO A 103 48.99 -1.67 -1.14
CA PRO A 103 49.60 -1.49 -2.45
C PRO A 103 48.51 -1.41 -3.54
N GLY A 104 48.46 -0.28 -4.26
CA GLY A 104 47.53 -0.08 -5.37
C GLY A 104 46.10 0.25 -4.94
N ILE A 105 45.27 0.59 -5.93
CA ILE A 105 43.86 0.93 -5.73
C ILE A 105 43.10 -0.34 -5.35
N ASN A 106 42.20 -0.25 -4.37
CA ASN A 106 41.39 -1.41 -3.97
C ASN A 106 40.27 -1.75 -4.97
N ASP A 107 39.79 -2.98 -4.88
CA ASP A 107 38.80 -3.53 -5.82
C ASP A 107 37.44 -2.84 -5.72
N GLY A 108 37.21 -2.05 -4.66
CA GLY A 108 36.04 -1.21 -4.46
C GLY A 108 35.96 -0.02 -5.42
N TRP A 109 37.03 0.27 -6.17
CA TRP A 109 37.04 1.32 -7.19
C TRP A 109 37.17 0.76 -8.61
N HIS A 110 36.50 1.42 -9.55
CA HIS A 110 36.72 1.30 -10.97
C HIS A 110 37.35 2.60 -11.48
N VAL A 111 38.57 2.52 -12.01
CA VAL A 111 39.23 3.64 -12.66
C VAL A 111 38.81 3.67 -14.13
N LEU A 112 38.23 4.79 -14.57
CA LEU A 112 37.81 4.96 -15.96
C LEU A 112 39.01 4.88 -16.90
N SER A 113 38.78 4.25 -18.06
CA SER A 113 39.73 4.16 -19.16
C SER A 113 39.09 4.70 -20.42
N GLU A 114 39.47 5.92 -20.80
CA GLU A 114 39.01 6.60 -21.99
C GLU A 114 40.10 6.60 -23.07
N SER A 115 39.69 6.69 -24.32
CA SER A 115 40.52 6.76 -25.52
C SER A 115 39.87 7.67 -26.55
N TRP A 116 40.54 7.92 -27.68
CA TRP A 116 39.89 8.64 -28.79
C TRP A 116 38.59 7.98 -29.25
N ALA A 117 38.51 6.65 -29.18
CA ALA A 117 37.31 5.91 -29.56
C ALA A 117 36.12 6.13 -28.59
N THR A 118 36.38 6.31 -27.30
CA THR A 118 35.32 6.55 -26.29
C THR A 118 34.99 8.02 -26.12
N GLY A 119 35.90 8.91 -26.54
CA GLY A 119 35.80 10.35 -26.29
C GLY A 119 36.20 10.76 -24.87
N ARG A 120 36.29 12.07 -24.65
CA ARG A 120 36.62 12.70 -23.34
C ARG A 120 35.33 13.04 -22.61
N SER A 121 35.13 12.57 -21.38
CA SER A 121 33.92 12.89 -20.61
C SER A 121 33.99 14.22 -19.83
N LYS A 122 35.19 14.77 -19.56
CA LYS A 122 35.34 16.04 -18.83
C LYS A 122 36.58 16.83 -19.25
N GLY A 123 36.38 18.11 -19.58
CA GLY A 123 37.48 19.05 -19.84
C GLY A 123 38.35 18.64 -21.04
N LYS A 124 39.67 18.86 -20.92
CA LYS A 124 40.69 18.45 -21.91
C LYS A 124 41.29 17.07 -21.63
N SER A 125 40.89 16.42 -20.53
CA SER A 125 41.51 15.20 -20.03
C SER A 125 40.89 13.93 -20.61
N PHE A 126 41.72 12.94 -20.93
CA PHE A 126 41.32 11.54 -20.96
C PHE A 126 41.57 10.91 -19.59
N PHE A 127 40.57 10.21 -19.05
CA PHE A 127 40.76 9.43 -17.83
C PHE A 127 41.48 8.12 -18.12
N ARG A 128 42.53 7.83 -17.37
CA ARG A 128 43.45 6.70 -17.60
C ARG A 128 43.81 6.00 -16.29
N PRO A 129 43.82 4.65 -16.25
CA PRO A 129 44.22 3.89 -15.07
C PRO A 129 45.62 4.24 -14.54
N GLU A 130 46.58 4.46 -15.43
CA GLU A 130 47.98 4.75 -15.08
C GLU A 130 48.18 6.08 -14.35
N ASN A 131 47.20 6.99 -14.41
CA ASN A 131 47.22 8.29 -13.75
C ASN A 131 46.77 8.23 -12.28
N ALA A 132 46.18 7.11 -11.82
CA ALA A 132 45.83 6.90 -10.42
C ALA A 132 46.76 5.85 -9.80
N LYS A 133 47.49 6.23 -8.74
CA LYS A 133 48.39 5.34 -8.02
C LYS A 133 48.21 5.47 -6.53
N VAL A 134 48.28 4.36 -5.82
CA VAL A 134 48.36 4.36 -4.36
C VAL A 134 49.81 4.17 -3.95
N SER A 135 50.34 5.11 -3.18
CA SER A 135 51.68 5.05 -2.60
C SER A 135 51.74 5.89 -1.33
N ASP A 136 52.53 5.45 -0.34
CA ASP A 136 52.67 6.10 0.98
C ASP A 136 51.33 6.28 1.71
N GLY A 137 50.40 5.33 1.57
CA GLY A 137 49.09 5.40 2.20
C GLY A 137 48.08 6.31 1.50
N LYS A 138 48.37 6.80 0.29
CA LYS A 138 47.59 7.87 -0.36
C LYS A 138 47.28 7.56 -1.81
N LEU A 139 46.10 7.96 -2.27
CA LEU A 139 45.80 8.05 -3.70
C LEU A 139 46.45 9.30 -4.27
N LYS A 140 47.24 9.11 -5.33
CA LYS A 140 47.89 10.16 -6.10
C LYS A 140 47.30 10.17 -7.50
N ILE A 141 46.63 11.27 -7.87
CA ILE A 141 46.11 11.48 -9.22
C ILE A 141 47.04 12.43 -9.97
N THR A 142 47.71 11.90 -10.99
CA THR A 142 48.64 12.67 -11.83
C THR A 142 47.88 13.27 -13.01
N ASN A 143 47.96 14.58 -13.16
CA ASN A 143 47.53 15.31 -14.35
C ASN A 143 48.76 15.53 -15.23
N ALA A 144 48.75 15.04 -16.46
CA ALA A 144 49.90 15.10 -17.37
C ALA A 144 49.52 15.64 -18.75
N ARG A 145 50.43 16.40 -19.36
CA ARG A 145 50.31 16.87 -20.74
C ARG A 145 50.96 15.86 -21.70
N HIS A 146 50.34 15.70 -22.86
CA HIS A 146 50.80 14.87 -23.97
C HIS A 146 50.71 15.63 -25.29
N CYS A 147 51.62 15.33 -26.21
CA CYS A 147 51.55 15.81 -27.58
C CYS A 147 51.29 14.63 -28.52
N VAL A 148 50.10 14.59 -29.10
CA VAL A 148 49.63 13.44 -29.89
C VAL A 148 49.23 13.86 -31.29
N THR A 149 49.33 12.94 -32.24
CA THR A 149 48.59 13.06 -33.50
C THR A 149 47.12 12.67 -33.25
N PRO A 150 46.15 13.57 -33.47
CA PRO A 150 44.74 13.32 -33.16
C PRO A 150 44.20 12.08 -33.88
N ASN A 151 43.40 11.26 -33.19
CA ASN A 151 42.80 10.02 -33.70
C ASN A 151 43.79 8.95 -34.19
N VAL A 152 45.10 9.12 -33.95
CA VAL A 152 46.15 8.18 -34.36
C VAL A 152 46.96 7.71 -33.16
N GLU A 153 47.41 8.65 -32.34
CA GLU A 153 48.21 8.36 -31.14
C GLU A 153 47.36 8.52 -29.88
N GLU A 154 47.36 7.49 -29.03
CA GLU A 154 46.81 7.57 -27.68
C GLU A 154 47.84 8.23 -26.74
N PRO A 155 47.42 9.11 -25.81
CA PRO A 155 48.25 9.58 -24.72
C PRO A 155 48.90 8.40 -23.96
N SER A 156 50.22 8.45 -23.79
CA SER A 156 51.01 7.43 -23.09
C SER A 156 52.31 8.04 -22.55
N ALA A 157 53.07 7.26 -21.78
CA ALA A 157 54.38 7.69 -21.27
C ALA A 157 55.35 8.14 -22.39
N ALA A 158 55.22 7.59 -23.60
CA ALA A 158 56.12 7.91 -24.72
C ALA A 158 55.90 9.32 -25.31
N ASN A 159 54.72 9.90 -25.15
CA ASN A 159 54.35 11.22 -25.70
C ASN A 159 54.00 12.24 -24.61
N GLN A 160 54.26 11.91 -23.34
CA GLN A 160 54.14 12.83 -22.22
C GLN A 160 55.23 13.90 -22.28
N THR A 161 54.87 15.16 -22.04
CA THR A 161 55.81 16.28 -22.05
C THR A 161 55.30 17.46 -21.24
N SER A 162 56.21 18.27 -20.69
CA SER A 162 55.86 19.57 -20.11
C SER A 162 56.01 20.73 -21.10
N ALA A 163 56.64 20.50 -22.26
CA ALA A 163 56.82 21.52 -23.28
C ALA A 163 55.51 21.86 -24.00
N VAL A 164 55.50 22.97 -24.74
CA VAL A 164 54.43 23.31 -25.69
C VAL A 164 54.50 22.31 -26.85
N CYS A 165 53.35 21.82 -27.31
CA CYS A 165 53.33 20.87 -28.41
C CYS A 165 53.86 21.51 -29.71
N PRO A 166 54.67 20.76 -30.47
CA PRO A 166 55.16 21.25 -31.76
C PRO A 166 54.01 21.40 -32.75
N GLU A 167 54.21 22.24 -33.76
CA GLU A 167 53.23 22.48 -34.82
C GLU A 167 52.76 21.16 -35.45
N GLY A 168 51.44 21.01 -35.61
CA GLY A 168 50.82 19.80 -36.16
C GLY A 168 50.51 18.68 -35.15
N LYS A 169 50.92 18.81 -33.88
CA LYS A 169 50.48 17.93 -32.77
C LYS A 169 49.39 18.62 -31.93
N GLU A 170 48.45 17.84 -31.38
CA GLU A 170 47.42 18.33 -30.45
C GLU A 170 47.89 18.16 -29.00
N THR A 171 47.67 19.22 -28.21
CA THR A 171 47.84 19.19 -26.75
C THR A 171 46.65 18.45 -26.12
N VAL A 172 46.96 17.32 -25.49
CA VAL A 172 45.98 16.51 -24.78
C VAL A 172 46.44 16.32 -23.34
N TYR A 173 45.50 16.21 -22.41
CA TYR A 173 45.81 15.92 -21.02
C TYR A 173 45.33 14.53 -20.64
N THR A 174 46.01 13.91 -19.68
CA THR A 174 45.53 12.70 -19.00
C THR A 174 45.34 12.99 -17.53
N SER A 175 44.37 12.30 -16.93
CA SER A 175 44.12 12.32 -15.49
C SER A 175 43.44 11.02 -15.07
N ALA A 176 42.89 10.95 -13.87
CA ALA A 176 42.11 9.79 -13.42
C ALA A 176 40.74 10.19 -12.86
N ARG A 177 39.79 9.27 -13.05
CA ARG A 177 38.47 9.29 -12.44
C ARG A 177 38.18 7.90 -11.91
N LEU A 178 37.96 7.82 -10.60
CA LEU A 178 37.59 6.63 -9.88
C LEU A 178 36.09 6.67 -9.59
N LEU A 179 35.44 5.53 -9.78
CA LEU A 179 34.02 5.27 -9.55
C LEU A 179 33.93 4.19 -8.49
N SER A 180 33.12 4.34 -7.44
CA SER A 180 32.89 3.20 -6.55
C SER A 180 32.20 2.07 -7.33
N LYS A 181 32.59 0.83 -7.04
CA LYS A 181 31.89 -0.39 -7.50
C LYS A 181 30.81 -0.84 -6.53
N GLN A 182 30.78 -0.27 -5.33
CA GLN A 182 29.79 -0.54 -4.30
C GLN A 182 28.93 0.70 -4.07
N ALA A 183 27.64 0.44 -3.84
CA ALA A 183 26.70 1.46 -3.41
C ALA A 183 27.02 1.89 -1.96
N LEU A 184 26.94 3.18 -1.71
CA LEU A 184 27.11 3.77 -0.39
C LEU A 184 25.78 3.75 0.37
N PRO A 185 25.79 3.45 1.68
CA PRO A 185 24.58 3.45 2.48
C PRO A 185 24.07 4.87 2.73
N ALA A 186 22.76 5.04 2.66
CA ALA A 186 22.02 6.24 2.99
C ALA A 186 21.20 6.02 4.28
N PRO A 187 21.05 7.03 5.17
CA PRO A 187 21.79 8.29 5.22
C PRO A 187 23.26 8.09 5.64
N GLY A 188 24.13 9.05 5.31
CA GLY A 188 25.57 8.89 5.46
C GLY A 188 26.34 10.18 5.67
N ALA A 189 27.59 10.03 6.07
CA ALA A 189 28.56 11.12 6.16
C ALA A 189 29.78 10.79 5.31
N MET A 190 30.21 11.75 4.50
CA MET A 190 31.43 11.64 3.72
C MET A 190 32.51 12.56 4.30
N GLU A 191 33.73 12.06 4.42
CA GLU A 191 34.89 12.86 4.80
C GLU A 191 36.03 12.61 3.82
N VAL A 192 36.63 13.70 3.37
CA VAL A 192 37.70 13.70 2.36
C VAL A 192 38.86 14.50 2.93
N VAL A 193 40.04 13.91 2.92
CA VAL A 193 41.28 14.63 3.21
C VAL A 193 42.14 14.65 1.97
N ALA A 194 42.37 15.86 1.45
CA ALA A 194 43.04 16.07 0.18
C ALA A 194 44.06 17.21 0.27
N LYS A 195 45.09 17.10 -0.57
CA LYS A 195 46.12 18.11 -0.78
C LYS A 195 46.30 18.33 -2.27
N LEU A 196 46.09 19.57 -2.71
CA LEU A 196 46.22 19.97 -4.11
C LEU A 196 47.66 20.41 -4.40
N ASP A 197 48.21 19.97 -5.52
CA ASP A 197 49.60 20.24 -5.87
C ASP A 197 49.85 21.70 -6.31
N GLU A 198 50.62 22.43 -5.50
CA GLU A 198 51.11 23.77 -5.82
C GLU A 198 52.63 23.82 -6.09
N SER A 199 53.31 22.67 -6.12
CA SER A 199 54.78 22.59 -6.14
C SER A 199 55.44 23.18 -7.40
N LYS A 200 54.70 23.32 -8.51
CA LYS A 200 55.16 23.94 -9.77
C LYS A 200 54.41 25.25 -10.08
N GLY A 201 53.81 25.89 -9.08
CA GLY A 201 52.96 27.09 -9.21
C GLY A 201 51.48 26.82 -8.91
N PRO A 202 50.60 27.84 -9.01
CA PRO A 202 49.21 27.75 -8.60
C PRO A 202 48.49 26.54 -9.21
N HIS A 203 47.61 25.90 -8.45
CA HIS A 203 46.71 24.83 -8.90
C HIS A 203 45.60 25.39 -9.82
N HIS A 204 46.00 26.10 -10.86
CA HIS A 204 45.10 26.81 -11.77
C HIS A 204 44.74 25.92 -12.96
N GLY A 205 43.44 25.85 -13.25
CA GLY A 205 42.94 25.13 -14.42
C GLY A 205 42.79 23.62 -14.23
N ILE A 206 42.91 23.13 -13.01
CA ILE A 206 42.58 21.75 -12.63
C ILE A 206 41.32 21.81 -11.76
N THR A 207 40.37 20.94 -12.08
CA THR A 207 39.20 20.69 -11.25
C THR A 207 39.44 19.43 -10.45
N SER A 208 39.34 19.51 -9.12
CA SER A 208 39.57 18.38 -8.22
C SER A 208 38.35 18.19 -7.34
N THR A 209 37.74 17.02 -7.42
CA THR A 209 36.41 16.80 -6.85
C THR A 209 36.25 15.42 -6.26
N VAL A 210 35.51 15.38 -5.16
CA VAL A 210 34.93 14.17 -4.60
C VAL A 210 33.44 14.43 -4.41
N TRP A 211 32.64 13.73 -5.20
CA TRP A 211 31.18 13.86 -5.20
C TRP A 211 30.53 12.49 -5.18
N SER A 212 29.26 12.48 -4.85
CA SER A 212 28.44 11.27 -4.89
C SER A 212 27.14 11.54 -5.61
N ASN A 213 26.59 10.53 -6.26
CA ASN A 213 25.31 10.65 -6.92
C ASN A 213 24.47 9.38 -6.84
N ASN A 214 23.19 9.53 -7.14
CA ASN A 214 22.37 8.42 -7.58
C ASN A 214 21.98 8.61 -9.05
N THR A 215 21.65 7.50 -9.70
CA THR A 215 21.29 7.47 -11.12
C THR A 215 19.83 7.08 -11.35
N GLU A 216 19.04 6.97 -10.29
CA GLU A 216 17.67 6.49 -10.33
C GLU A 216 16.66 7.61 -10.61
N PRO A 217 15.65 7.37 -11.48
CA PRO A 217 14.70 8.40 -11.88
C PRO A 217 13.70 8.76 -10.76
N TYR A 218 13.77 9.99 -10.26
CA TYR A 218 12.79 10.50 -9.28
C TYR A 218 11.89 11.62 -9.84
N CYS A 219 12.11 12.07 -11.07
CA CYS A 219 11.23 13.03 -11.74
C CYS A 219 10.15 12.33 -12.56
N ALA A 220 9.07 13.05 -12.88
CA ALA A 220 7.98 12.54 -13.71
C ALA A 220 8.48 12.06 -15.11
N PRO A 221 7.83 11.03 -15.70
CA PRO A 221 8.19 10.54 -17.04
C PRO A 221 8.20 11.66 -18.09
N GLY A 222 9.29 11.76 -18.86
CA GLY A 222 9.45 12.75 -19.94
C GLY A 222 10.39 13.93 -19.64
N LEU A 223 10.96 14.00 -18.42
CA LEU A 223 11.93 15.05 -18.04
C LEU A 223 13.38 14.63 -18.33
N SER A 224 14.25 15.61 -18.61
CA SER A 224 15.57 15.37 -19.23
C SER A 224 16.77 15.20 -18.27
N SER A 225 16.57 15.18 -16.95
CA SER A 225 17.62 14.92 -15.95
C SER A 225 17.00 14.36 -14.66
N ASN A 226 17.61 13.29 -14.13
CA ASN A 226 17.09 12.38 -13.10
C ASN A 226 18.21 11.96 -12.12
N THR A 227 19.08 12.90 -11.74
CA THR A 227 20.29 12.60 -10.94
C THR A 227 20.36 13.55 -9.77
N VAL A 228 20.47 13.00 -8.57
CA VAL A 228 20.89 13.75 -7.39
C VAL A 228 22.40 13.66 -7.25
N GLU A 229 23.05 14.78 -7.00
CA GLU A 229 24.50 14.88 -6.83
C GLU A 229 24.83 15.68 -5.56
N ILE A 230 25.77 15.17 -4.76
CA ILE A 230 26.32 15.81 -3.56
C ILE A 230 27.81 15.98 -3.75
N ASP A 231 28.22 17.24 -3.77
CA ASP A 231 29.60 17.66 -3.92
C ASP A 231 30.21 17.95 -2.55
N THR A 232 30.83 16.93 -1.95
CA THR A 232 31.55 17.06 -0.67
C THR A 232 32.83 17.87 -0.84
N MET A 233 33.51 17.72 -1.98
CA MET A 233 34.67 18.52 -2.36
C MET A 233 34.51 18.87 -3.83
N GLU A 234 34.43 20.16 -4.18
CA GLU A 234 34.42 20.59 -5.58
C GLU A 234 35.24 21.86 -5.76
N ILE A 235 36.44 21.70 -6.32
CA ILE A 235 37.42 22.78 -6.40
C ILE A 235 37.65 23.14 -7.85
N TRP A 236 37.34 24.40 -8.18
CA TRP A 236 37.44 24.96 -9.53
C TRP A 236 38.53 26.04 -9.64
N ASN A 237 38.96 26.58 -8.50
CA ASN A 237 40.11 27.47 -8.34
C ASN A 237 40.57 27.39 -6.88
N THR A 238 41.74 27.96 -6.60
CA THR A 238 42.37 27.85 -5.28
C THR A 238 41.78 28.78 -4.23
N SER A 239 40.95 29.78 -4.58
CA SER A 239 40.47 30.78 -3.62
C SER A 239 39.21 30.36 -2.85
N PHE A 240 38.50 29.32 -3.29
CA PHE A 240 37.32 28.80 -2.60
C PHE A 240 37.04 27.35 -2.97
N THR A 241 36.37 26.64 -2.07
CA THR A 241 35.73 25.35 -2.37
C THR A 241 34.25 25.57 -2.66
N HIS A 242 33.71 24.83 -3.62
CA HIS A 242 32.27 24.74 -3.86
C HIS A 242 31.75 23.48 -3.18
N ASN A 243 30.73 23.66 -2.35
CA ASN A 243 29.99 22.57 -1.75
C ASN A 243 28.55 22.71 -2.19
N SER A 244 28.01 21.69 -2.84
CA SER A 244 26.70 21.75 -3.47
C SER A 244 25.91 20.46 -3.36
N THR A 245 24.61 20.61 -3.14
CA THR A 245 23.62 19.55 -3.37
C THR A 245 22.80 19.93 -4.59
N HIS A 246 22.80 19.04 -5.58
CA HIS A 246 22.12 19.17 -6.85
C HIS A 246 20.92 18.21 -6.88
N THR A 247 19.72 18.77 -6.97
CA THR A 247 18.50 18.00 -7.28
C THR A 247 17.81 18.64 -8.48
N ASN A 248 17.85 17.94 -9.62
CA ASN A 248 17.42 18.48 -10.91
C ASN A 248 16.20 17.72 -11.44
N CYS A 249 15.17 18.46 -11.89
CA CYS A 249 14.11 17.99 -12.80
C CYS A 249 13.94 19.05 -13.89
N ARG A 250 14.40 18.78 -15.12
CA ARG A 250 14.50 19.81 -16.17
C ARG A 250 13.22 19.90 -17.00
N ASP A 251 12.28 20.71 -16.48
CA ASP A 251 11.36 21.65 -17.15
C ASP A 251 10.56 22.42 -16.07
N GLY A 252 11.30 23.09 -15.16
CA GLY A 252 10.64 23.91 -14.13
C GLY A 252 11.51 24.61 -13.09
N LYS A 253 12.72 24.08 -12.79
CA LYS A 253 13.96 24.73 -12.27
C LYS A 253 14.74 23.77 -11.37
N SER A 254 16.06 23.80 -11.52
CA SER A 254 17.04 23.08 -10.70
C SER A 254 17.09 23.61 -9.26
N LEU A 255 17.08 22.73 -8.26
CA LEU A 255 17.37 23.08 -6.88
C LEU A 255 18.85 22.77 -6.60
N ASN A 256 19.70 23.69 -7.04
CA ASN A 256 21.10 23.73 -6.67
C ASN A 256 21.25 24.52 -5.36
N LEU A 257 21.61 23.83 -4.29
CA LEU A 257 22.00 24.44 -3.04
C LEU A 257 23.52 24.37 -2.93
N GLY A 258 24.17 25.39 -3.48
CA GLY A 258 25.62 25.53 -3.43
C GLY A 258 26.06 26.71 -2.55
N ILE A 259 27.21 26.56 -1.91
CA ILE A 259 27.96 27.66 -1.29
C ILE A 259 29.40 27.65 -1.79
N ARG A 260 29.98 28.85 -1.95
CA ARG A 260 31.41 29.04 -2.06
C ARG A 260 31.96 29.38 -0.68
N GLN A 261 32.81 28.52 -0.14
CA GLN A 261 33.52 28.80 1.09
C GLN A 261 34.92 29.32 0.73
N PRO A 262 35.25 30.59 1.05
CA PRO A 262 36.58 31.12 0.82
C PRO A 262 37.64 30.31 1.58
N ALA A 263 38.82 30.20 0.99
CA ALA A 263 40.00 29.69 1.67
C ALA A 263 40.27 30.53 2.95
N PRO A 264 40.53 29.90 4.12
CA PRO A 264 40.77 30.61 5.38
C PRO A 264 41.93 31.61 5.33
N ASP A 265 42.93 31.35 4.48
CA ASP A 265 44.20 32.07 4.35
C ASP A 265 44.49 32.55 2.91
N GLY A 266 43.54 32.38 1.98
CA GLY A 266 43.61 32.86 0.60
C GLY A 266 43.90 31.81 -0.47
N SER A 267 44.32 30.59 -0.10
CA SER A 267 44.49 29.46 -1.05
C SER A 267 44.17 28.11 -0.41
N ILE A 268 43.48 27.21 -1.11
CA ILE A 268 43.20 25.82 -0.70
C ILE A 268 44.30 24.85 -1.18
N SER A 269 45.22 25.32 -2.04
CA SER A 269 46.32 24.49 -2.54
C SER A 269 47.53 24.50 -1.62
N GLY A 270 48.37 23.47 -1.71
CA GLY A 270 49.64 23.39 -0.99
C GLY A 270 49.57 22.81 0.43
N GLU A 271 48.42 22.86 1.09
CA GLU A 271 48.20 22.28 2.42
C GLU A 271 47.15 21.15 2.41
N TRP A 272 47.10 20.38 3.50
CA TRP A 272 46.07 19.36 3.70
C TRP A 272 44.81 19.99 4.25
N HIS A 273 43.66 19.69 3.63
CA HIS A 273 42.36 20.17 4.08
C HIS A 273 41.37 19.02 4.26
N THR A 274 40.44 19.21 5.20
CA THR A 274 39.34 18.26 5.46
C THR A 274 38.03 18.83 4.93
N PHE A 275 37.39 18.10 4.02
CA PHE A 275 36.06 18.38 3.51
C PHE A 275 35.12 17.32 4.05
N ARG A 276 34.01 17.74 4.66
CA ARG A 276 33.05 16.81 5.23
C ARG A 276 31.63 17.19 4.86
N MET A 277 30.84 16.18 4.52
CA MET A 277 29.41 16.27 4.31
C MET A 277 28.72 15.30 5.27
N GLU A 278 27.68 15.76 5.93
CA GLU A 278 26.82 14.94 6.78
C GLU A 278 25.38 15.03 6.30
N TRP A 279 24.75 13.87 6.16
CA TRP A 279 23.36 13.78 5.80
C TRP A 279 22.66 12.78 6.71
N ASP A 280 21.58 13.23 7.34
CA ASP A 280 20.83 12.49 8.37
C ASP A 280 19.51 11.90 7.86
N GLY A 281 19.29 11.89 6.54
CA GLY A 281 18.02 11.51 5.91
C GLY A 281 17.07 12.71 5.69
N TYR A 282 17.42 13.88 6.23
CA TYR A 282 16.58 15.08 6.18
C TYR A 282 17.33 16.33 5.73
N ALA A 283 18.55 16.53 6.22
CA ALA A 283 19.35 17.72 5.97
C ALA A 283 20.78 17.34 5.59
N VAL A 284 21.33 18.05 4.61
CA VAL A 284 22.74 18.00 4.23
C VAL A 284 23.49 19.14 4.91
N ARG A 285 24.61 18.84 5.55
CA ARG A 285 25.48 19.79 6.24
C ARG A 285 26.89 19.65 5.71
N TYR A 286 27.55 20.77 5.44
CA TYR A 286 28.94 20.80 4.97
C TYR A 286 29.86 21.40 6.02
N PHE A 287 31.06 20.86 6.10
CA PHE A 287 32.14 21.34 6.96
C PHE A 287 33.43 21.44 6.14
N PHE A 288 34.20 22.48 6.41
CA PHE A 288 35.52 22.69 5.85
C PHE A 288 36.50 22.97 7.00
N ASP A 289 37.53 22.14 7.13
CA ASP A 289 38.47 22.11 8.26
C ASP A 289 37.75 22.11 9.63
N GLY A 290 36.73 21.25 9.74
CA GLY A 290 35.89 21.08 10.94
C GLY A 290 34.92 22.23 11.22
N LYS A 291 34.94 23.31 10.43
CA LYS A 291 34.05 24.46 10.61
C LYS A 291 32.81 24.31 9.73
N PRO A 292 31.59 24.53 10.27
CA PRO A 292 30.37 24.48 9.46
C PRO A 292 30.37 25.54 8.35
N VAL A 293 30.01 25.13 7.15
CA VAL A 293 29.85 26.02 6.00
C VAL A 293 28.40 26.53 5.96
N ARG A 294 28.20 27.83 5.70
CA ARG A 294 26.85 28.44 5.62
C ARG A 294 26.20 28.14 4.24
N LEU A 295 24.96 28.53 3.99
CA LEU A 295 24.35 28.44 2.64
C LEU A 295 24.14 29.85 2.06
N TRP A 296 24.45 30.05 0.77
CA TRP A 296 24.63 31.37 0.13
C TRP A 296 23.41 32.33 0.12
N LYS A 297 22.18 31.86 0.34
CA LYS A 297 20.96 32.66 0.04
C LYS A 297 20.11 33.12 1.23
N ASP A 298 20.62 33.18 2.46
CA ASP A 298 19.87 33.76 3.60
C ASP A 298 20.77 34.47 4.64
N PRO A 299 20.92 35.81 4.61
CA PRO A 299 21.88 36.53 5.45
C PRO A 299 21.51 36.64 6.95
N GLY A 300 20.42 36.01 7.42
CA GLY A 300 19.80 36.40 8.71
C GLY A 300 19.57 35.32 9.77
N THR A 301 19.90 34.04 9.58
CA THR A 301 19.57 32.98 10.58
C THR A 301 20.68 31.94 10.79
N ALA A 302 20.61 31.25 11.93
CA ALA A 302 21.63 30.40 12.55
C ALA A 302 22.14 29.23 11.67
N LEU A 303 23.31 28.72 12.06
CA LEU A 303 24.03 27.59 11.47
C LEU A 303 23.10 26.40 11.13
N THR A 304 23.23 25.83 9.93
CA THR A 304 22.58 24.58 9.46
C THR A 304 21.07 24.65 9.15
N ASN A 305 20.66 25.64 8.35
CA ASN A 305 19.33 25.60 7.72
C ASN A 305 19.26 24.46 6.71
N ASP A 306 18.27 23.62 6.94
CA ASP A 306 17.94 22.41 6.23
C ASP A 306 17.44 22.75 4.80
N VAL A 307 17.72 21.86 3.85
CA VAL A 307 17.30 21.99 2.44
C VAL A 307 15.78 22.24 2.34
N LEU A 308 15.01 21.65 3.26
CA LEU A 308 13.55 21.78 3.39
C LEU A 308 13.09 23.05 4.10
N THR A 309 13.89 23.66 4.97
CA THR A 309 13.55 24.96 5.58
C THR A 309 13.73 26.11 4.58
N THR A 310 14.67 25.95 3.63
CA THR A 310 14.83 26.85 2.48
C THR A 310 13.73 26.64 1.42
N TRP A 311 13.17 25.42 1.32
CA TRP A 311 12.05 25.05 0.46
C TRP A 311 10.76 25.80 0.80
N ALA A 312 10.42 25.94 2.09
CA ALA A 312 9.23 26.68 2.54
C ALA A 312 9.23 28.16 2.11
N LYS A 313 10.40 28.77 1.92
CA LYS A 313 10.56 30.17 1.48
C LYS A 313 10.46 30.35 -0.04
N ARG A 314 10.33 29.27 -0.83
CA ARG A 314 10.31 29.28 -2.32
C ARG A 314 9.12 28.55 -2.94
N GLN A 315 7.97 28.55 -2.26
CA GLN A 315 6.73 28.06 -2.89
C GLN A 315 6.52 28.76 -4.24
N GLY A 316 6.50 27.99 -5.34
CA GLY A 316 6.34 28.47 -6.72
C GLY A 316 7.59 28.43 -7.62
N VAL A 317 8.77 28.01 -7.13
CA VAL A 317 10.01 27.94 -7.93
C VAL A 317 10.58 26.51 -8.05
N VAL A 318 10.06 25.56 -7.26
CA VAL A 318 10.58 24.19 -7.15
C VAL A 318 9.43 23.21 -7.39
N PRO A 319 9.48 22.35 -8.43
CA PRO A 319 8.39 21.41 -8.75
C PRO A 319 8.60 20.03 -8.09
N MET A 320 9.01 19.99 -6.81
CA MET A 320 9.25 18.72 -6.10
C MET A 320 8.74 18.81 -4.65
N GLY A 321 7.97 17.80 -4.23
CA GLY A 321 7.47 17.65 -2.86
C GLY A 321 8.57 17.24 -1.87
N LYS A 322 8.33 17.44 -0.57
CA LYS A 322 9.28 17.08 0.50
C LYS A 322 9.59 15.58 0.51
N GLU A 323 8.56 14.76 0.32
CA GLU A 323 8.64 13.31 0.30
C GLU A 323 9.42 12.82 -0.93
N GLN A 324 9.22 13.47 -2.08
CA GLN A 324 10.01 13.21 -3.29
C GLN A 324 11.49 13.55 -3.11
N TRP A 325 11.83 14.63 -2.37
CA TRP A 325 13.22 14.95 -2.07
C TRP A 325 13.85 13.93 -1.12
N VAL A 326 13.12 13.52 -0.07
CA VAL A 326 13.60 12.50 0.87
C VAL A 326 13.81 11.17 0.16
N ALA A 327 12.91 10.77 -0.74
CA ALA A 327 13.07 9.56 -1.54
C ALA A 327 14.26 9.68 -2.50
N ALA A 328 14.37 10.81 -3.20
CA ALA A 328 15.48 11.12 -4.09
C ALA A 328 16.84 11.12 -3.39
N MET A 329 16.88 11.42 -2.09
CA MET A 329 18.11 11.35 -1.33
C MET A 329 18.30 9.95 -0.73
N SER A 330 17.34 9.44 0.04
CA SER A 330 17.47 8.31 0.97
C SER A 330 17.29 6.92 0.36
N ASP A 331 16.52 6.81 -0.72
CA ASP A 331 15.98 5.51 -1.14
C ASP A 331 16.82 4.87 -2.26
N TYR A 332 17.81 5.60 -2.77
CA TYR A 332 18.63 5.15 -3.89
C TYR A 332 20.06 4.84 -3.49
N ALA A 333 20.64 3.89 -4.22
CA ALA A 333 22.06 3.57 -4.14
C ALA A 333 22.89 4.79 -4.56
N TRP A 334 23.84 5.16 -3.71
CA TRP A 334 24.78 6.24 -3.98
C TRP A 334 26.10 5.69 -4.50
N TRP A 335 26.68 6.39 -5.47
CA TRP A 335 27.96 6.05 -6.07
C TRP A 335 28.94 7.18 -5.82
N LEU A 336 30.16 6.83 -5.48
CA LEU A 336 31.22 7.76 -5.17
C LEU A 336 32.06 8.02 -6.42
N HIS A 337 32.43 9.28 -6.62
CA HIS A 337 33.27 9.72 -7.71
C HIS A 337 34.44 10.52 -7.14
N VAL A 338 35.66 10.11 -7.47
CA VAL A 338 36.88 10.89 -7.20
C VAL A 338 37.52 11.18 -8.55
N TYR A 339 37.70 12.45 -8.90
CA TYR A 339 38.43 12.77 -10.13
C TYR A 339 39.17 14.08 -10.03
N THR A 340 40.20 14.20 -10.87
CA THR A 340 40.75 15.50 -11.24
C THR A 340 40.69 15.66 -12.75
N ALA A 341 40.51 16.86 -13.28
CA ALA A 341 40.47 17.09 -14.72
C ALA A 341 41.06 18.44 -15.09
N VAL A 342 41.75 18.51 -16.22
CA VAL A 342 42.27 19.77 -16.77
C VAL A 342 41.16 20.48 -17.53
N ASN A 343 40.88 21.72 -17.16
CA ASN A 343 39.77 22.50 -17.70
C ASN A 343 40.03 22.98 -19.13
N HIS A 344 38.95 23.03 -19.93
CA HIS A 344 38.99 23.55 -21.29
C HIS A 344 38.86 25.07 -21.33
N THR A 345 39.28 25.68 -22.44
CA THR A 345 39.17 27.13 -22.64
C THR A 345 37.69 27.55 -22.73
N GLY A 346 37.26 28.50 -21.90
CA GLY A 346 35.86 28.95 -21.83
C GLY A 346 35.00 28.22 -20.79
N ALA A 347 35.58 27.32 -20.00
CA ALA A 347 34.92 26.80 -18.80
C ALA A 347 34.60 27.94 -17.82
N TRP A 348 33.62 27.71 -16.94
CA TRP A 348 33.26 28.65 -15.86
C TRP A 348 34.34 28.77 -14.78
N SER A 349 35.30 27.85 -14.79
CA SER A 349 36.55 27.85 -14.04
C SER A 349 37.73 28.28 -14.93
N GLY A 350 38.84 28.70 -14.33
CA GLY A 350 40.06 29.02 -15.09
C GLY A 350 40.52 27.83 -15.94
N SER A 351 41.16 28.09 -17.09
CA SER A 351 41.68 27.07 -18.00
C SER A 351 43.21 27.03 -17.99
N VAL A 352 43.80 25.91 -18.40
CA VAL A 352 45.24 25.83 -18.69
C VAL A 352 45.55 26.46 -20.05
N ASP A 353 46.57 27.32 -20.08
CA ASP A 353 47.09 27.98 -21.29
C ASP A 353 48.06 27.05 -22.01
N ASP A 354 47.60 26.44 -23.10
CA ASP A 354 48.38 25.45 -23.86
C ASP A 354 49.58 26.06 -24.58
N THR A 355 49.65 27.39 -24.70
CA THR A 355 50.78 28.11 -25.33
C THR A 355 52.00 28.25 -24.42
N LYS A 356 51.90 27.80 -23.16
CA LYS A 356 52.97 27.82 -22.18
C LYS A 356 53.37 26.42 -21.75
N PRO A 357 54.62 26.20 -21.30
CA PRO A 357 55.01 24.96 -20.65
C PRO A 357 54.11 24.68 -19.44
N TRP A 358 53.80 23.40 -19.21
CA TRP A 358 52.97 22.96 -18.10
C TRP A 358 53.50 21.65 -17.53
N GLU A 359 54.05 21.72 -16.33
CA GLU A 359 54.58 20.57 -15.62
C GLU A 359 53.44 19.69 -15.07
N PRO A 360 53.62 18.35 -15.08
CA PRO A 360 52.66 17.44 -14.46
C PRO A 360 52.38 17.80 -13.00
N ARG A 361 51.13 17.60 -12.56
CA ARG A 361 50.64 17.91 -11.22
C ARG A 361 50.08 16.69 -10.53
N VAL A 362 50.28 16.56 -9.23
CA VAL A 362 49.85 15.37 -8.48
C VAL A 362 49.01 15.75 -7.27
N ASP A 363 47.68 15.64 -7.41
CA ASP A 363 46.80 15.81 -6.26
C ASP A 363 46.81 14.54 -5.41
N GLU A 364 46.95 14.72 -4.10
CA GLU A 364 46.98 13.63 -3.13
C GLU A 364 45.68 13.59 -2.33
N PHE A 365 45.16 12.39 -2.11
CA PHE A 365 44.03 12.10 -1.24
C PHE A 365 44.51 11.10 -0.18
N GLU A 366 44.48 11.52 1.08
CA GLU A 366 44.86 10.66 2.21
C GLU A 366 43.81 9.58 2.40
N TYR A 367 42.54 9.96 2.37
CA TYR A 367 41.41 9.03 2.35
C TYR A 367 40.16 9.69 1.79
N VAL A 368 39.23 8.83 1.39
CA VAL A 368 37.83 9.19 1.15
C VAL A 368 36.97 8.22 1.93
N ARG A 369 36.38 8.72 3.02
CA ARG A 369 35.60 7.92 3.96
C ARG A 369 34.12 8.12 3.75
N TRP A 370 33.38 7.03 3.83
CA TRP A 370 31.94 7.06 3.98
C TRP A 370 31.54 6.33 5.26
N HIS A 371 30.87 7.04 6.16
CA HIS A 371 30.35 6.49 7.40
C HIS A 371 28.83 6.45 7.34
N LYS A 372 28.23 5.41 7.92
CA LYS A 372 26.81 5.47 8.29
C LYS A 372 26.63 6.67 9.22
N PHE A 373 25.61 7.48 8.99
CA PHE A 373 25.38 8.65 9.82
C PHE A 373 25.12 8.24 11.28
N ASP A 374 25.80 8.87 12.23
CA ASP A 374 25.61 8.61 13.66
C ASP A 374 24.28 9.23 14.11
N LEU A 375 23.29 8.37 14.31
CA LEU A 375 21.95 8.76 14.74
C LEU A 375 21.91 9.31 16.18
N ASN A 376 23.02 9.29 16.92
CA ASN A 376 23.13 9.87 18.25
C ASN A 376 23.94 11.18 18.27
N ALA A 377 24.27 11.74 17.09
CA ALA A 377 25.09 12.93 17.01
C ALA A 377 24.49 14.10 17.81
N PRO A 378 25.29 14.84 18.61
CA PRO A 378 24.79 15.84 19.57
C PRO A 378 24.10 17.06 18.93
N HIS A 379 24.11 17.18 17.61
CA HIS A 379 23.44 18.24 16.86
C HIS A 379 22.07 17.82 16.28
N CYS A 380 21.59 16.61 16.62
CA CYS A 380 20.32 16.04 16.16
C CYS A 380 19.07 16.53 16.91
N VAL A 381 18.80 17.83 16.80
CA VAL A 381 17.60 18.45 17.41
C VAL A 381 16.30 18.08 16.65
N PRO A 382 15.14 17.92 17.33
CA PRO A 382 13.85 17.71 16.68
C PRO A 382 13.50 18.82 15.69
N ARG A 383 12.95 18.45 14.52
CA ARG A 383 12.53 19.38 13.45
C ARG A 383 11.11 19.08 12.96
N GLY A 384 10.52 20.00 12.20
CA GLY A 384 9.22 19.81 11.54
C GLY A 384 8.06 19.44 12.50
N MET A 385 7.20 18.51 12.07
CA MET A 385 6.06 18.05 12.87
C MET A 385 6.49 17.29 14.14
N ILE A 386 7.64 16.63 14.12
CA ILE A 386 8.22 16.03 15.33
C ILE A 386 8.61 17.12 16.33
N ALA A 387 9.18 18.26 15.89
CA ALA A 387 9.44 19.39 16.78
C ALA A 387 8.16 19.99 17.37
N VAL A 388 7.09 20.08 16.58
CA VAL A 388 5.77 20.54 17.06
C VAL A 388 5.24 19.58 18.13
N ALA A 389 5.26 18.28 17.85
CA ALA A 389 4.82 17.25 18.79
C ALA A 389 5.72 17.18 20.04
N ALA A 390 7.03 17.34 19.89
CA ALA A 390 7.99 17.37 20.98
C ALA A 390 7.78 18.60 21.86
N GLY A 391 7.56 19.77 21.26
CA GLY A 391 7.24 21.01 21.98
C GLY A 391 5.96 20.89 22.79
N ALA A 392 4.91 20.27 22.22
CA ALA A 392 3.66 20.00 22.91
C ALA A 392 3.80 19.04 24.11
N ASN A 393 4.85 18.21 24.13
CA ASN A 393 5.08 17.16 25.12
C ASN A 393 6.41 17.32 25.89
N ALA A 394 7.02 18.51 25.87
CA ALA A 394 8.39 18.72 26.35
C ALA A 394 8.61 18.36 27.83
N GLY A 395 7.58 18.57 28.67
CA GLY A 395 7.63 18.21 30.09
C GLY A 395 7.55 16.71 30.39
N GLN A 396 7.23 15.87 29.39
CA GLN A 396 7.03 14.43 29.55
C GLN A 396 8.05 13.59 28.77
N LEU A 397 8.58 14.09 27.65
CA LEU A 397 9.52 13.36 26.79
C LEU A 397 10.96 13.37 27.31
N GLY A 398 11.38 14.44 27.99
CA GLY A 398 12.80 14.67 28.29
C GLY A 398 13.58 15.11 27.05
N ARG A 399 14.91 14.97 27.08
CA ARG A 399 15.77 15.31 25.93
C ARG A 399 15.61 14.26 24.83
N HIS A 400 15.79 14.69 23.58
CA HIS A 400 15.93 13.75 22.47
C HIS A 400 17.21 12.94 22.66
N THR A 401 17.16 11.66 22.33
CA THR A 401 18.30 10.72 22.42
C THR A 401 18.73 10.21 21.06
N SER A 402 17.97 10.53 19.99
CA SER A 402 18.32 10.21 18.61
C SER A 402 17.99 11.36 17.65
N CYS A 403 18.50 11.28 16.42
CA CYS A 403 17.97 11.99 15.26
C CYS A 403 16.61 11.43 14.85
N GLU A 404 15.86 12.21 14.05
CA GLU A 404 14.72 11.68 13.30
C GLU A 404 15.25 10.67 12.28
N ARG A 405 14.70 9.45 12.29
CA ARG A 405 15.14 8.35 11.43
C ARG A 405 13.94 7.67 10.79
N MET A 406 14.14 7.06 9.62
CA MET A 406 13.23 6.03 9.14
C MET A 406 13.20 4.90 10.18
N THR A 407 12.00 4.44 10.50
CA THR A 407 11.82 3.25 11.33
C THR A 407 12.06 2.01 10.49
N ASP A 408 12.38 0.92 11.16
CA ASP A 408 12.37 -0.45 10.64
C ASP A 408 10.96 -0.94 10.28
N ILE A 409 9.94 -0.11 10.53
CA ILE A 409 8.55 -0.33 10.12
C ILE A 409 8.37 0.21 8.68
N PRO A 410 8.03 -0.64 7.70
CA PRO A 410 7.84 -0.20 6.31
C PRO A 410 6.70 0.80 6.15
N GLY A 411 6.83 1.69 5.15
CA GLY A 411 5.85 2.74 4.83
C GLY A 411 6.31 4.16 5.16
N ASP A 412 7.62 4.42 5.08
CA ASP A 412 8.24 5.74 5.27
C ASP A 412 7.90 6.40 6.62
N LEU A 413 7.60 5.57 7.62
CA LEU A 413 7.31 6.01 8.98
C LEU A 413 8.62 6.46 9.62
N ARG A 414 8.67 7.74 10.00
CA ARG A 414 9.82 8.30 10.71
C ARG A 414 9.56 8.30 12.21
N ALA A 415 10.63 8.20 13.00
CA ALA A 415 10.54 8.38 14.44
C ALA A 415 11.75 9.11 15.01
N GLN A 416 11.55 9.72 16.18
CA GLN A 416 12.62 10.25 17.01
C GLN A 416 12.45 9.78 18.45
N GLU A 417 13.56 9.34 19.04
CA GLU A 417 13.62 8.85 20.41
C GLU A 417 13.89 9.99 21.40
N PHE A 418 13.30 9.88 22.59
CA PHE A 418 13.49 10.77 23.72
C PHE A 418 13.73 9.95 25.00
N GLU A 419 14.29 10.57 26.04
CA GLU A 419 14.61 9.92 27.32
C GLU A 419 13.42 9.15 27.92
N HIS A 420 12.20 9.62 27.71
CA HIS A 420 10.97 9.08 28.32
C HIS A 420 9.82 8.85 27.32
N GLY A 421 10.15 8.78 26.02
CA GLY A 421 9.14 8.50 25.00
C GLY A 421 9.68 8.49 23.57
N ARG A 422 8.78 8.29 22.62
CA ARG A 422 9.09 8.24 21.17
C ARG A 422 8.01 8.98 20.41
N ILE A 423 8.40 9.76 19.39
CA ILE A 423 7.45 10.37 18.46
C ILE A 423 7.57 9.67 17.11
N TYR A 424 6.46 9.20 16.57
CA TYR A 424 6.32 8.74 15.18
C TYR A 424 5.74 9.85 14.31
N LEU A 425 6.17 9.93 13.05
CA LEU A 425 5.70 10.84 12.02
C LEU A 425 5.40 10.04 10.75
N TRP A 426 4.15 10.06 10.30
CA TRP A 426 3.70 9.44 9.06
C TRP A 426 3.94 10.34 7.84
N PRO A 427 3.99 9.77 6.62
CA PRO A 427 4.14 10.54 5.37
C PRO A 427 3.07 11.61 5.15
N ASN A 428 1.86 11.41 5.68
CA ASN A 428 0.76 12.39 5.61
C ASN A 428 0.93 13.58 6.59
N GLY A 429 2.04 13.65 7.32
CA GLY A 429 2.34 14.72 8.28
C GLY A 429 1.75 14.51 9.68
N SER A 430 0.99 13.45 9.91
CA SER A 430 0.44 13.13 11.24
C SER A 430 1.52 12.58 12.17
N THR A 431 1.43 12.90 13.47
CA THR A 431 2.37 12.42 14.48
C THR A 431 1.67 11.66 15.59
N ARG A 432 2.32 10.64 16.15
CA ARG A 432 1.91 9.96 17.38
C ARG A 432 3.05 9.98 18.38
N THR A 433 2.78 10.53 19.57
CA THR A 433 3.71 10.51 20.70
C THR A 433 3.36 9.34 21.61
N LEU A 434 4.33 8.47 21.90
CA LEU A 434 4.27 7.47 22.96
C LEU A 434 5.00 8.01 24.20
N LEU A 435 4.36 7.94 25.37
CA LEU A 435 4.88 8.47 26.63
C LEU A 435 4.75 7.43 27.75
N GLY A 436 5.68 7.46 28.71
CA GLY A 436 5.52 6.80 30.01
C GLY A 436 5.18 5.29 29.93
N PRO A 437 4.11 4.79 30.60
CA PRO A 437 3.80 3.36 30.66
C PRO A 437 3.51 2.71 29.30
N GLU A 438 2.94 3.43 28.33
CA GLU A 438 2.68 2.92 26.98
C GLU A 438 3.99 2.71 26.21
N PHE A 439 4.95 3.63 26.39
CA PHE A 439 6.30 3.52 25.85
C PHE A 439 7.08 2.37 26.52
N GLU A 440 7.03 2.26 27.85
CA GLU A 440 7.71 1.19 28.60
C GLU A 440 7.09 -0.20 28.34
N ALA A 441 5.77 -0.30 28.15
CA ALA A 441 5.12 -1.55 27.76
C ALA A 441 5.49 -1.97 26.32
N THR A 442 5.59 -1.02 25.40
CA THR A 442 6.06 -1.26 24.03
C THR A 442 7.52 -1.71 24.03
N ARG A 443 8.36 -1.09 24.87
CA ARG A 443 9.77 -1.47 25.08
C ARG A 443 9.93 -2.86 25.72
N ALA A 444 9.05 -3.23 26.65
CA ALA A 444 9.05 -4.54 27.31
C ALA A 444 8.57 -5.68 26.39
N ASN A 445 7.60 -5.42 25.51
CA ASN A 445 7.09 -6.39 24.53
C ASN A 445 8.07 -6.67 23.37
N LEU A 446 9.13 -5.87 23.21
CA LEU A 446 10.18 -6.04 22.21
C LEU A 446 11.39 -6.86 22.70
N GLY A 447 11.28 -7.49 23.87
CA GLY A 447 12.35 -8.29 24.46
C GLY A 447 13.45 -7.40 25.06
N GLY A 448 13.53 -7.37 26.38
CA GLY A 448 14.57 -6.65 27.10
C GLY A 448 15.97 -7.12 26.70
N LEU A 449 16.61 -6.38 25.78
CA LEU A 449 18.06 -6.38 25.64
C LEU A 449 18.58 -5.16 26.41
N THR A 450 19.14 -5.42 27.57
CA THR A 450 20.07 -4.48 28.20
C THR A 450 21.26 -4.30 27.26
N GLY A 451 21.85 -3.10 27.22
CA GLY A 451 22.90 -2.73 26.24
C GLY A 451 24.13 -3.65 26.17
N ALA A 452 24.30 -4.60 27.09
CA ALA A 452 25.41 -5.57 27.05
C ALA A 452 25.16 -6.79 26.13
N ALA A 453 23.92 -7.12 25.79
CA ALA A 453 23.59 -8.21 24.87
C ALA A 453 23.46 -7.76 23.40
N TRP A 454 23.24 -6.45 23.19
CA TRP A 454 23.11 -5.81 21.87
C TRP A 454 24.39 -5.92 21.04
N ASP A 455 25.56 -5.81 21.68
CA ASP A 455 26.88 -5.87 21.04
C ASP A 455 27.35 -7.31 20.74
N GLN A 456 26.72 -8.34 21.33
CA GLN A 456 27.12 -9.75 21.15
C GLN A 456 26.28 -10.52 20.12
N GLN A 457 25.09 -10.02 19.73
CA GLN A 457 24.18 -10.70 18.80
C GLN A 457 23.93 -9.96 17.48
N GLY A 458 24.67 -8.88 17.18
CA GLY A 458 24.67 -8.28 15.84
C GLY A 458 23.38 -7.53 15.45
N GLY A 459 22.58 -7.08 16.44
CA GLY A 459 21.54 -6.06 16.29
C GLY A 459 20.73 -6.05 14.99
N GLU A 460 19.73 -6.92 14.85
CA GLU A 460 18.67 -6.76 13.84
C GLU A 460 17.30 -7.08 14.44
N LEU A 461 16.40 -6.08 14.46
CA LEU A 461 14.97 -6.28 14.65
C LEU A 461 14.40 -6.83 13.33
N GLY A 462 13.75 -8.00 13.37
CA GLY A 462 12.91 -8.47 12.28
C GLY A 462 13.40 -9.68 11.48
N VAL A 463 13.90 -10.75 12.12
CA VAL A 463 14.10 -12.03 11.41
C VAL A 463 12.73 -12.56 10.95
N PRO A 464 12.53 -12.82 9.63
CA PRO A 464 11.32 -13.46 9.14
C PRO A 464 11.18 -14.88 9.70
N LEU A 465 9.94 -15.31 9.98
CA LEU A 465 9.67 -16.64 10.56
C LEU A 465 10.03 -17.80 9.61
N GLU A 466 10.23 -17.53 8.32
CA GLU A 466 10.60 -18.49 7.28
C GLU A 466 11.77 -17.95 6.43
N PRO A 467 12.84 -18.73 6.18
CA PRO A 467 13.87 -18.37 5.21
C PRO A 467 13.47 -18.80 3.77
N GLU A 468 13.95 -18.06 2.77
CA GLU A 468 14.17 -18.51 1.36
C GLU A 468 13.08 -18.39 0.27
N SER A 469 12.02 -17.57 0.36
CA SER A 469 11.19 -17.27 -0.84
C SER A 469 11.50 -15.94 -1.54
N CYS A 470 12.30 -15.07 -0.93
CA CYS A 470 12.44 -13.65 -1.32
C CYS A 470 13.88 -13.10 -1.26
N ASP A 471 14.89 -13.94 -1.54
CA ASP A 471 16.28 -13.48 -1.67
C ASP A 471 16.56 -12.97 -3.11
N PRO A 472 16.87 -11.67 -3.31
CA PRO A 472 17.23 -11.13 -4.61
C PRO A 472 18.61 -11.57 -5.12
N THR A 473 19.44 -12.21 -4.28
CA THR A 473 20.78 -12.68 -4.65
C THR A 473 20.80 -14.09 -5.25
N VAL A 474 19.70 -14.83 -5.11
CA VAL A 474 19.52 -16.13 -5.78
C VAL A 474 18.88 -15.88 -7.13
N LEU A 475 19.67 -15.84 -8.21
CA LEU A 475 19.15 -15.97 -9.57
C LEU A 475 18.41 -17.32 -9.66
N PRO A 476 17.08 -17.36 -9.84
CA PRO A 476 16.42 -18.64 -10.04
C PRO A 476 16.89 -19.21 -11.39
N PRO A 477 17.32 -20.47 -11.45
CA PRO A 477 17.44 -21.15 -12.73
C PRO A 477 16.04 -21.22 -13.34
N GLN A 478 15.84 -20.56 -14.49
CA GLN A 478 14.56 -20.56 -15.22
C GLN A 478 14.11 -21.98 -15.60
N PRO A 479 12.81 -22.26 -15.83
CA PRO A 479 11.60 -21.60 -15.35
C PRO A 479 10.78 -22.55 -14.42
N PRO A 480 10.16 -22.01 -13.36
CA PRO A 480 8.74 -21.70 -13.49
C PRO A 480 8.48 -20.23 -13.16
N VAL A 481 7.40 -19.68 -13.72
CA VAL A 481 6.97 -18.30 -13.53
C VAL A 481 6.83 -18.03 -12.04
N ALA A 482 7.76 -17.27 -11.49
CA ALA A 482 7.70 -16.87 -10.10
C ALA A 482 6.58 -15.83 -9.90
N PRO A 483 5.85 -15.83 -8.77
CA PRO A 483 4.68 -14.96 -8.60
C PRO A 483 5.05 -13.47 -8.72
N ALA A 484 4.11 -12.67 -9.24
CA ALA A 484 4.30 -11.23 -9.47
C ALA A 484 4.42 -10.41 -8.17
N TRP A 485 4.27 -11.03 -7.00
CA TRP A 485 4.27 -10.42 -5.68
C TRP A 485 5.07 -11.28 -4.68
N CYS A 486 5.62 -10.62 -3.66
CA CYS A 486 6.42 -11.18 -2.57
C CYS A 486 5.81 -10.78 -1.22
N GLN A 487 5.88 -11.68 -0.23
CA GLN A 487 5.43 -11.43 1.14
C GLN A 487 6.53 -11.79 2.14
N ARG A 488 6.69 -10.97 3.19
CA ARG A 488 7.58 -11.27 4.32
C ARG A 488 6.79 -11.16 5.63
N GLU A 489 6.87 -12.20 6.45
CA GLU A 489 6.23 -12.28 7.76
C GLU A 489 7.16 -11.81 8.86
N PHE A 490 6.63 -11.02 9.80
CA PHE A 490 7.32 -10.52 10.99
C PHE A 490 6.47 -10.84 12.21
N ALA A 491 7.08 -10.82 13.41
CA ALA A 491 6.39 -11.14 14.66
C ALA A 491 5.12 -10.32 14.93
N ASN A 492 4.98 -9.12 14.34
CA ASN A 492 3.84 -8.20 14.55
C ASN A 492 3.11 -7.76 13.25
N GLY A 493 3.34 -8.43 12.12
CA GLY A 493 2.68 -8.10 10.86
C GLY A 493 3.36 -8.67 9.62
N MET A 494 2.81 -8.35 8.46
CA MET A 494 3.30 -8.79 7.16
C MET A 494 3.58 -7.58 6.25
N VAL A 495 4.53 -7.74 5.36
CA VAL A 495 4.83 -6.76 4.30
C VAL A 495 4.66 -7.44 2.97
N VAL A 496 3.85 -6.84 2.10
CA VAL A 496 3.53 -7.37 0.77
C VAL A 496 3.96 -6.34 -0.28
N PHE A 497 4.68 -6.78 -1.30
CA PHE A 497 5.24 -5.92 -2.35
C PHE A 497 5.33 -6.65 -3.69
N LYS A 498 5.35 -5.91 -4.80
CA LYS A 498 5.33 -6.46 -6.16
C LYS A 498 6.74 -6.81 -6.63
N ARG A 499 6.92 -8.00 -7.23
CA ARG A 499 8.23 -8.54 -7.66
C ARG A 499 8.80 -7.85 -8.90
N SER A 500 7.96 -7.39 -9.81
CA SER A 500 8.40 -6.74 -11.07
C SER A 500 8.96 -5.32 -10.87
N GLU A 501 8.99 -4.82 -9.65
CA GLU A 501 9.31 -3.42 -9.31
C GLU A 501 10.23 -3.36 -8.08
N LEU A 502 11.34 -4.10 -8.11
CA LEU A 502 12.44 -4.02 -7.12
C LEU A 502 13.03 -2.59 -6.95
N VAL A 503 12.51 -1.59 -7.66
CA VAL A 503 12.97 -0.20 -7.67
C VAL A 503 11.82 0.82 -7.41
N TYR A 504 10.53 0.46 -7.51
CA TYR A 504 9.41 1.42 -7.40
C TYR A 504 8.04 0.87 -6.91
N GLY A 505 7.95 -0.38 -6.44
CA GLY A 505 6.67 -0.97 -6.08
C GLY A 505 6.14 -0.47 -4.73
N GLU A 506 4.86 -0.14 -4.65
CA GLU A 506 4.19 0.21 -3.40
C GLU A 506 4.26 -0.97 -2.42
N ALA A 507 5.08 -0.86 -1.37
CA ALA A 507 5.11 -1.80 -0.26
C ALA A 507 4.13 -1.33 0.80
N TYR A 508 3.16 -2.18 1.14
CA TYR A 508 2.18 -1.86 2.18
C TYR A 508 2.36 -2.75 3.39
N ALA A 509 2.42 -2.10 4.55
CA ALA A 509 2.47 -2.78 5.83
C ALA A 509 1.06 -3.26 6.20
N VAL A 510 0.96 -4.53 6.59
CA VAL A 510 -0.28 -5.15 7.10
C VAL A 510 -0.03 -5.57 8.54
N LEU A 511 -0.46 -4.74 9.49
CA LEU A 511 -0.01 -4.81 10.87
C LEU A 511 -1.13 -5.17 11.84
N GLY A 512 -0.74 -5.65 13.03
CA GLY A 512 -1.65 -5.90 14.15
C GLY A 512 -2.77 -6.89 13.81
N GLU A 513 -3.97 -6.65 14.34
CA GLU A 513 -5.13 -7.53 14.13
C GLU A 513 -5.57 -7.63 12.67
N ILE A 514 -5.37 -6.57 11.87
CA ILE A 514 -5.60 -6.61 10.41
C ILE A 514 -4.62 -7.58 9.75
N GLY A 515 -3.33 -7.52 10.11
CA GLY A 515 -2.30 -8.45 9.63
C GLY A 515 -2.58 -9.90 10.01
N LYS A 516 -2.97 -10.14 11.26
CA LYS A 516 -3.37 -11.47 11.72
C LYS A 516 -4.54 -12.03 10.90
N ARG A 517 -5.60 -11.23 10.70
CA ARG A 517 -6.76 -11.68 9.94
C ARG A 517 -6.45 -11.92 8.46
N TYR A 518 -5.58 -11.08 7.88
CA TYR A 518 -5.09 -11.25 6.51
C TYR A 518 -4.31 -12.57 6.34
N ALA A 519 -3.42 -12.90 7.28
CA ALA A 519 -2.71 -14.17 7.30
C ALA A 519 -3.66 -15.37 7.39
N GLU A 520 -4.62 -15.33 8.32
CA GLU A 520 -5.66 -16.37 8.48
C GLU A 520 -6.55 -16.54 7.23
N ALA A 521 -6.67 -15.49 6.42
CA ALA A 521 -7.42 -15.51 5.16
C ALA A 521 -6.60 -16.03 3.97
N GLY A 522 -5.38 -16.54 4.19
CA GLY A 522 -4.48 -17.03 3.14
C GLY A 522 -3.60 -15.96 2.52
N ALA A 523 -3.48 -14.79 3.16
CA ALA A 523 -2.62 -13.68 2.76
C ALA A 523 -2.76 -13.32 1.27
N TYR A 524 -1.66 -13.19 0.54
CA TYR A 524 -1.66 -12.81 -0.87
C TYR A 524 -2.48 -13.78 -1.74
N GLU A 525 -2.27 -15.09 -1.58
CA GLU A 525 -2.97 -16.10 -2.39
C GLU A 525 -4.49 -16.06 -2.15
N GLY A 526 -4.89 -15.89 -0.89
CA GLY A 526 -6.29 -15.82 -0.50
C GLY A 526 -6.97 -14.51 -0.87
N PHE A 527 -6.39 -13.38 -0.46
CA PHE A 527 -7.05 -12.07 -0.43
C PHE A 527 -6.45 -11.01 -1.37
N GLY A 528 -5.37 -11.37 -2.06
CA GLY A 528 -4.66 -10.50 -3.00
C GLY A 528 -3.81 -9.44 -2.31
N ALA A 529 -3.10 -8.65 -3.11
CA ALA A 529 -2.19 -7.63 -2.59
C ALA A 529 -2.96 -6.51 -1.85
N PRO A 530 -2.38 -5.92 -0.79
CA PRO A 530 -2.89 -4.67 -0.24
C PRO A 530 -2.85 -3.56 -1.30
N LEU A 531 -3.84 -2.66 -1.26
CA LEU A 531 -3.98 -1.51 -2.17
C LEU A 531 -3.61 -0.18 -1.49
N GLY A 532 -3.01 -0.25 -0.29
CA GLY A 532 -2.78 0.89 0.58
C GLY A 532 -2.40 0.45 1.99
N ASN A 533 -1.79 1.36 2.76
CA ASN A 533 -1.63 1.18 4.20
C ASN A 533 -2.99 1.26 4.93
N ALA A 534 -3.05 0.70 6.14
CA ALA A 534 -4.24 0.81 6.97
C ALA A 534 -4.57 2.27 7.29
N ILE A 535 -5.84 2.64 7.12
CA ILE A 535 -6.38 3.95 7.50
C ILE A 535 -7.05 3.80 8.86
N CYS A 536 -6.48 4.46 9.85
CA CYS A 536 -6.93 4.46 11.24
C CYS A 536 -7.54 5.82 11.64
N GLY A 537 -8.25 5.83 12.77
CA GLY A 537 -8.99 7.01 13.23
C GLY A 537 -10.46 7.01 12.77
N LEU A 538 -10.98 5.84 12.38
CA LEU A 538 -12.40 5.66 12.14
C LEU A 538 -13.18 5.78 13.46
N LYS A 539 -14.52 5.82 13.34
CA LYS A 539 -15.46 5.77 14.48
C LYS A 539 -15.06 4.68 15.48
N ASP A 540 -15.19 4.97 16.77
CA ASP A 540 -14.86 4.06 17.88
C ASP A 540 -13.39 3.56 17.88
N GLY A 541 -12.49 4.32 17.27
CA GLY A 541 -11.04 4.04 17.24
C GLY A 541 -10.63 2.95 16.26
N GLY A 542 -11.47 2.63 15.27
CA GLY A 542 -11.19 1.57 14.31
C GLY A 542 -10.24 1.97 13.17
N CYS A 543 -9.90 0.95 12.39
CA CYS A 543 -9.04 1.02 11.22
C CYS A 543 -9.60 0.15 10.09
N PHE A 544 -9.22 0.43 8.85
CA PHE A 544 -9.45 -0.48 7.73
C PHE A 544 -8.26 -0.51 6.78
N GLN A 545 -8.10 -1.61 6.05
CA GLN A 545 -7.12 -1.74 4.97
C GLN A 545 -7.74 -2.43 3.76
N ARG A 546 -7.50 -1.88 2.58
CA ARG A 546 -8.01 -2.41 1.30
C ARG A 546 -7.00 -3.35 0.66
N PHE A 547 -7.53 -4.36 0.00
CA PHE A 547 -6.82 -5.40 -0.74
C PHE A 547 -7.53 -5.66 -2.06
N GLU A 548 -6.87 -6.31 -3.00
CA GLU A 548 -7.42 -6.58 -4.35
C GLU A 548 -8.78 -7.30 -4.31
N LYS A 549 -9.00 -8.20 -3.34
CA LYS A 549 -10.23 -9.01 -3.25
C LYS A 549 -11.22 -8.52 -2.17
N GLY A 550 -10.90 -7.43 -1.46
CA GLY A 550 -11.83 -6.82 -0.50
C GLY A 550 -11.14 -5.96 0.56
N THR A 551 -11.82 -5.74 1.69
CA THR A 551 -11.32 -4.83 2.73
C THR A 551 -11.39 -5.51 4.11
N ILE A 552 -10.36 -5.33 4.93
CA ILE A 552 -10.38 -5.77 6.33
C ILE A 552 -10.66 -4.56 7.21
N TYR A 553 -11.71 -4.63 8.02
CA TYR A 553 -12.06 -3.62 9.01
C TYR A 553 -11.78 -4.15 10.41
N TRP A 554 -11.23 -3.30 11.27
CA TRP A 554 -10.95 -3.61 12.67
C TRP A 554 -11.49 -2.52 13.58
N SER A 555 -12.02 -2.92 14.73
CA SER A 555 -12.25 -2.03 15.88
C SER A 555 -11.86 -2.74 17.17
N PRO A 556 -11.55 -1.99 18.26
CA PRO A 556 -11.27 -2.59 19.56
C PRO A 556 -12.38 -3.51 20.07
N LYS A 557 -13.64 -3.24 19.69
CA LYS A 557 -14.82 -4.00 20.16
C LYS A 557 -15.11 -5.24 19.32
N THR A 558 -14.88 -5.18 18.00
CA THR A 558 -15.30 -6.25 17.08
C THR A 558 -14.17 -7.15 16.62
N GLY A 559 -12.91 -6.71 16.74
CA GLY A 559 -11.79 -7.38 16.09
C GLY A 559 -11.77 -7.15 14.57
N ALA A 560 -10.86 -7.83 13.88
CA ALA A 560 -10.62 -7.66 12.45
C ALA A 560 -11.45 -8.65 11.62
N HIS A 561 -12.21 -8.16 10.64
CA HIS A 561 -13.06 -8.95 9.77
C HIS A 561 -12.96 -8.52 8.32
N LEU A 562 -12.98 -9.50 7.40
CA LEU A 562 -12.99 -9.21 5.97
C LEU A 562 -14.42 -8.92 5.50
N VAL A 563 -14.54 -7.96 4.60
CA VAL A 563 -15.76 -7.62 3.89
C VAL A 563 -15.42 -7.62 2.40
N VAL A 564 -16.15 -8.38 1.59
CA VAL A 564 -15.83 -8.62 0.17
C VAL A 564 -17.05 -8.52 -0.73
N GLY A 565 -16.80 -8.44 -2.04
CA GLY A 565 -17.80 -8.60 -3.09
C GLY A 565 -19.03 -7.72 -2.91
N ALA A 566 -20.20 -8.28 -3.24
CA ALA A 566 -21.47 -7.55 -3.23
C ALA A 566 -21.89 -7.07 -1.83
N ILE A 567 -21.47 -7.75 -0.76
CA ILE A 567 -21.72 -7.31 0.62
C ILE A 567 -20.91 -6.04 0.91
N LEU A 568 -19.62 -6.01 0.54
CA LEU A 568 -18.79 -4.80 0.66
C LEU A 568 -19.37 -3.63 -0.12
N ASP A 569 -19.78 -3.88 -1.37
CA ASP A 569 -20.36 -2.85 -2.24
C ASP A 569 -21.63 -2.24 -1.63
N ARG A 570 -22.54 -3.10 -1.13
CA ARG A 570 -23.78 -2.62 -0.50
C ARG A 570 -23.50 -1.90 0.81
N TRP A 571 -22.66 -2.44 1.68
CA TRP A 571 -22.32 -1.81 2.96
C TRP A 571 -21.62 -0.46 2.78
N SER A 572 -20.80 -0.31 1.72
CA SER A 572 -20.21 0.97 1.32
C SER A 572 -21.26 2.02 0.94
N GLN A 573 -22.32 1.63 0.22
CA GLN A 573 -23.44 2.52 -0.08
C GLN A 573 -24.21 2.94 1.18
N LEU A 574 -24.16 2.12 2.23
CA LEU A 574 -24.79 2.36 3.53
C LEU A 574 -23.87 3.10 4.53
N LYS A 575 -22.81 3.76 4.03
CA LYS A 575 -21.84 4.55 4.81
C LYS A 575 -20.94 3.73 5.74
N ASN A 576 -20.68 2.46 5.42
CA ASN A 576 -19.75 1.59 6.13
C ASN A 576 -19.98 1.59 7.66
N GLU A 577 -18.92 1.69 8.46
CA GLU A 577 -18.94 1.65 9.93
C GLU A 577 -19.67 2.84 10.58
N THR A 578 -19.85 3.93 9.82
CA THR A 578 -20.63 5.09 10.26
C THR A 578 -22.13 4.92 10.04
N GLY A 579 -22.53 3.93 9.24
CA GLY A 579 -23.92 3.57 8.97
C GLY A 579 -24.63 2.86 10.13
N THR A 580 -25.88 2.48 9.89
CA THR A 580 -26.74 1.81 10.90
C THR A 580 -26.26 0.41 11.28
N LEU A 581 -25.52 -0.26 10.40
CA LEU A 581 -24.98 -1.60 10.68
C LEU A 581 -23.71 -1.56 11.54
N GLY A 582 -22.96 -0.47 11.55
CA GLY A 582 -21.68 -0.40 12.27
C GLY A 582 -20.62 -1.35 11.71
N TYR A 583 -19.64 -1.71 12.53
CA TYR A 583 -18.54 -2.61 12.13
C TYR A 583 -19.02 -4.05 11.90
N PRO A 584 -18.35 -4.82 11.02
CA PRO A 584 -18.55 -6.26 10.93
C PRO A 584 -18.16 -6.95 12.25
N THR A 585 -18.91 -7.98 12.62
CA THR A 585 -18.66 -8.87 13.77
C THR A 585 -18.31 -10.30 13.35
N SER A 586 -18.47 -10.60 12.06
CA SER A 586 -17.95 -11.81 11.42
C SER A 586 -17.33 -11.43 10.07
N SER A 587 -16.51 -12.33 9.52
CA SER A 587 -16.26 -12.34 8.07
C SER A 587 -17.46 -12.94 7.34
N GLU A 588 -17.48 -12.85 6.01
CA GLU A 588 -18.53 -13.47 5.20
C GLU A 588 -18.54 -15.01 5.36
N ILE A 589 -19.74 -15.56 5.56
CA ILE A 589 -20.02 -16.99 5.72
C ILE A 589 -20.84 -17.41 4.49
N CYS A 590 -20.22 -18.17 3.59
CA CYS A 590 -20.84 -18.67 2.37
C CYS A 590 -21.19 -20.16 2.47
N GLY A 591 -21.91 -20.67 1.46
CA GLY A 591 -22.37 -22.07 1.41
C GLY A 591 -23.77 -22.25 2.00
N LEU A 592 -24.52 -21.16 2.13
CA LEU A 592 -25.93 -21.21 2.50
C LEU A 592 -26.77 -21.74 1.34
N ARG A 593 -28.05 -22.01 1.63
CA ARG A 593 -29.05 -22.49 0.65
C ARG A 593 -29.00 -21.65 -0.64
N ASP A 594 -29.21 -22.30 -1.79
CA ASP A 594 -29.27 -21.62 -3.10
C ASP A 594 -28.01 -20.78 -3.44
N GLY A 595 -26.87 -21.10 -2.81
CA GLY A 595 -25.58 -20.45 -3.04
C GLY A 595 -25.40 -19.10 -2.33
N GLY A 596 -26.18 -18.84 -1.28
CA GLY A 596 -26.09 -17.58 -0.54
C GLY A 596 -24.90 -17.48 0.43
N CYS A 597 -24.67 -16.25 0.87
CA CYS A 597 -23.70 -15.88 1.88
C CYS A 597 -24.33 -14.90 2.89
N VAL A 598 -23.77 -14.83 4.09
CA VAL A 598 -24.18 -13.90 5.15
C VAL A 598 -22.98 -13.29 5.84
N GLN A 599 -23.10 -12.03 6.27
CA GLN A 599 -22.14 -11.39 7.14
C GLN A 599 -22.83 -10.68 8.30
N HIS A 600 -22.31 -10.86 9.51
CA HIS A 600 -22.83 -10.21 10.71
C HIS A 600 -22.13 -8.87 10.96
N PHE A 601 -22.91 -7.91 11.43
CA PHE A 601 -22.50 -6.57 11.81
C PHE A 601 -23.04 -6.23 13.21
N GLN A 602 -22.54 -5.16 13.82
CA GLN A 602 -23.01 -4.72 15.15
C GLN A 602 -24.51 -4.45 15.19
N GLY A 603 -25.07 -3.89 14.12
CA GLY A 603 -26.47 -3.47 14.03
C GLY A 603 -27.40 -4.44 13.31
N GLY A 604 -26.92 -5.61 12.87
CA GLY A 604 -27.72 -6.57 12.10
C GLY A 604 -26.85 -7.53 11.31
N LEU A 605 -27.39 -8.08 10.22
CA LEU A 605 -26.62 -8.88 9.26
C LEU A 605 -26.89 -8.40 7.83
N MET A 606 -26.08 -8.86 6.88
CA MET A 606 -26.31 -8.69 5.45
C MET A 606 -26.27 -10.04 4.77
N TYR A 607 -27.32 -10.37 4.02
CA TYR A 607 -27.36 -11.54 3.16
C TYR A 607 -27.03 -11.15 1.73
N TRP A 608 -26.37 -12.05 1.02
CA TRP A 608 -26.27 -12.01 -0.44
C TRP A 608 -26.65 -13.37 -1.02
N SER A 609 -27.35 -13.36 -2.17
CA SER A 609 -27.49 -14.56 -3.01
C SER A 609 -27.46 -14.16 -4.48
N PRO A 610 -27.14 -15.09 -5.41
CA PRO A 610 -27.13 -14.80 -6.84
C PRO A 610 -28.47 -14.26 -7.38
N LYS A 611 -29.60 -14.65 -6.77
CA LYS A 611 -30.94 -14.23 -7.20
C LYS A 611 -31.44 -12.96 -6.52
N SER A 612 -31.06 -12.73 -5.27
CA SER A 612 -31.55 -11.59 -4.49
C SER A 612 -30.62 -10.39 -4.53
N GLY A 613 -29.30 -10.57 -4.65
CA GLY A 613 -28.34 -9.50 -4.34
C GLY A 613 -28.14 -9.31 -2.83
N ALA A 614 -27.42 -8.25 -2.45
CA ALA A 614 -27.01 -7.99 -1.08
C ALA A 614 -27.98 -7.03 -0.35
N TYR A 615 -28.58 -7.48 0.76
CA TYR A 615 -29.52 -6.69 1.57
C TYR A 615 -29.38 -6.97 3.07
N PHE A 616 -29.53 -5.93 3.88
CA PHE A 616 -29.39 -6.06 5.34
C PHE A 616 -30.70 -6.41 6.03
N VAL A 617 -30.63 -7.11 7.16
CA VAL A 617 -31.77 -7.34 8.06
C VAL A 617 -31.35 -6.93 9.47
N ARG A 618 -32.17 -6.11 10.15
CA ARG A 618 -31.85 -5.54 11.47
C ARG A 618 -33.08 -5.40 12.39
N GLY A 619 -32.82 -5.04 13.65
CA GLY A 619 -33.86 -4.64 14.60
C GLY A 619 -34.93 -5.71 14.87
N ALA A 620 -36.18 -5.28 15.01
CA ALA A 620 -37.29 -6.20 15.28
C ALA A 620 -37.60 -7.13 14.09
N ILE A 621 -37.41 -6.68 12.85
CA ILE A 621 -37.55 -7.51 11.65
C ILE A 621 -36.50 -8.63 11.66
N TYR A 622 -35.27 -8.35 12.07
CA TYR A 622 -34.24 -9.39 12.27
C TYR A 622 -34.68 -10.45 13.28
N ASN A 623 -35.21 -10.05 14.44
CA ASN A 623 -35.69 -11.00 15.45
C ASN A 623 -36.83 -11.87 14.90
N LYS A 624 -37.71 -11.28 14.10
CA LYS A 624 -38.80 -12.01 13.45
C LYS A 624 -38.28 -13.00 12.42
N PHE A 625 -37.39 -12.56 11.55
CA PHE A 625 -36.78 -13.42 10.54
C PHE A 625 -36.02 -14.59 11.19
N ALA A 626 -35.32 -14.34 12.29
CA ALA A 626 -34.66 -15.36 13.10
C ALA A 626 -35.65 -16.41 13.62
N SER A 627 -36.81 -15.98 14.15
CA SER A 627 -37.85 -16.92 14.64
C SER A 627 -38.49 -17.78 13.55
N LEU A 628 -38.31 -17.38 12.29
CA LEU A 628 -38.85 -18.07 11.12
C LEU A 628 -37.78 -18.92 10.40
N ASP A 629 -36.72 -19.30 11.10
CA ASP A 629 -35.61 -20.13 10.61
C ASP A 629 -34.79 -19.48 9.48
N TRP A 630 -34.67 -18.15 9.49
CA TRP A 630 -33.82 -17.39 8.59
C TRP A 630 -34.11 -17.69 7.10
N GLU A 631 -33.06 -17.77 6.27
CA GLU A 631 -33.14 -18.08 4.85
C GLU A 631 -33.59 -19.52 4.54
N ARG A 632 -33.55 -20.41 5.54
CA ARG A 632 -34.06 -21.78 5.43
C ARG A 632 -35.58 -21.83 5.56
N GLY A 633 -36.17 -20.84 6.22
CA GLY A 633 -37.60 -20.64 6.34
C GLY A 633 -38.31 -20.30 5.03
N PHE A 634 -39.64 -20.18 5.10
CA PHE A 634 -40.47 -19.89 3.93
C PHE A 634 -40.24 -18.47 3.36
N LEU A 635 -39.72 -17.54 4.16
CA LEU A 635 -39.42 -16.18 3.71
C LEU A 635 -38.26 -16.17 2.69
N GLY A 636 -37.29 -17.08 2.81
CA GLY A 636 -36.09 -17.09 1.98
C GLY A 636 -35.22 -15.86 2.21
N TYR A 637 -34.49 -15.43 1.18
CA TYR A 637 -33.60 -14.26 1.28
C TYR A 637 -34.36 -12.92 1.25
N PRO A 638 -33.84 -11.86 1.89
CA PRO A 638 -34.34 -10.51 1.67
C PRO A 638 -34.12 -10.10 0.20
N VAL A 639 -35.08 -9.37 -0.37
CA VAL A 639 -35.03 -8.85 -1.75
C VAL A 639 -35.01 -7.32 -1.81
N GLY A 640 -34.88 -6.69 -0.64
CA GLY A 640 -34.74 -5.26 -0.47
C GLY A 640 -34.25 -4.96 0.94
N ASP A 641 -33.64 -3.79 1.13
CA ASP A 641 -33.35 -3.28 2.46
C ASP A 641 -34.65 -2.87 3.17
N GLU A 642 -34.59 -2.80 4.50
CA GLU A 642 -35.69 -2.29 5.32
C GLU A 642 -36.03 -0.84 4.95
N ILE A 643 -37.31 -0.58 4.69
CA ILE A 643 -37.89 0.74 4.43
C ILE A 643 -38.59 1.21 5.70
N CYS A 644 -38.04 2.24 6.34
CA CYS A 644 -38.60 2.86 7.53
C CYS A 644 -39.15 4.27 7.24
N GLY A 645 -39.94 4.80 8.18
CA GLY A 645 -40.61 6.09 8.01
C GLY A 645 -41.99 5.99 7.37
N LEU A 646 -42.58 4.80 7.44
CA LEU A 646 -43.98 4.57 7.10
C LEU A 646 -44.90 5.28 8.13
N PRO A 647 -46.21 5.42 7.86
CA PRO A 647 -47.16 5.99 8.82
C PRO A 647 -47.01 5.38 10.22
N ASP A 648 -47.22 6.19 11.27
CA ASP A 648 -47.07 5.78 12.67
C ASP A 648 -45.67 5.25 13.05
N GLY A 649 -44.64 5.57 12.24
CA GLY A 649 -43.24 5.22 12.52
C GLY A 649 -42.86 3.78 12.16
N GLY A 650 -43.67 3.09 11.34
CA GLY A 650 -43.39 1.71 10.95
C GLY A 650 -42.25 1.53 9.95
N CYS A 651 -41.85 0.27 9.82
CA CYS A 651 -40.88 -0.21 8.85
C CYS A 651 -41.42 -1.46 8.13
N VAL A 652 -40.94 -1.71 6.91
CA VAL A 652 -41.24 -2.94 6.15
C VAL A 652 -39.99 -3.46 5.46
N GLN A 653 -39.88 -4.78 5.34
CA GLN A 653 -38.86 -5.40 4.53
C GLN A 653 -39.42 -6.53 3.68
N LEU A 654 -39.03 -6.57 2.41
CA LEU A 654 -39.45 -7.58 1.45
C LEU A 654 -38.46 -8.75 1.44
N PHE A 655 -39.02 -9.95 1.35
CA PHE A 655 -38.34 -11.24 1.24
C PHE A 655 -38.89 -12.01 0.03
N GLN A 656 -38.20 -13.06 -0.41
CA GLN A 656 -38.64 -13.89 -1.54
C GLN A 656 -40.05 -14.48 -1.32
N GLY A 657 -40.39 -14.83 -0.09
CA GLY A 657 -41.65 -15.48 0.28
C GLY A 657 -42.72 -14.56 0.89
N GLY A 658 -42.52 -13.24 0.90
CA GLY A 658 -43.46 -12.29 1.50
C GLY A 658 -42.79 -11.01 1.98
N LEU A 659 -43.38 -10.33 2.95
CA LEU A 659 -42.76 -9.19 3.63
C LEU A 659 -42.90 -9.33 5.15
N VAL A 660 -42.13 -8.53 5.89
CA VAL A 660 -42.27 -8.35 7.33
C VAL A 660 -42.48 -6.88 7.61
N TYR A 661 -43.59 -6.54 8.25
CA TYR A 661 -43.82 -5.21 8.82
C TYR A 661 -43.38 -5.18 10.28
N TRP A 662 -42.94 -4.02 10.74
CA TRP A 662 -42.80 -3.70 12.14
C TRP A 662 -43.43 -2.32 12.41
N SER A 663 -44.13 -2.17 13.53
CA SER A 663 -44.51 -0.85 14.06
C SER A 663 -44.36 -0.83 15.58
N PRO A 664 -44.24 0.35 16.21
CA PRO A 664 -44.16 0.47 17.66
C PRO A 664 -45.35 -0.15 18.41
N ASP A 665 -46.54 -0.18 17.78
CA ASP A 665 -47.77 -0.66 18.41
C ASP A 665 -48.06 -2.14 18.18
N THR A 666 -47.45 -2.74 17.16
CA THR A 666 -47.85 -4.06 16.66
C THR A 666 -46.72 -5.07 16.60
N ASP A 667 -45.49 -4.70 16.94
CA ASP A 667 -44.32 -5.55 16.75
C ASP A 667 -44.17 -6.06 15.29
N ALA A 668 -43.29 -7.05 15.09
CA ALA A 668 -42.89 -7.54 13.77
C ALA A 668 -43.74 -8.75 13.32
N HIS A 669 -44.41 -8.60 12.17
CA HIS A 669 -45.32 -9.60 11.61
C HIS A 669 -45.12 -9.78 10.11
N PHE A 670 -45.12 -11.04 9.65
CA PHE A 670 -44.99 -11.34 8.22
C PHE A 670 -46.36 -11.33 7.53
N VAL A 671 -46.39 -10.95 6.25
CA VAL A 671 -47.56 -11.08 5.37
C VAL A 671 -47.11 -11.79 4.09
N ARG A 672 -47.86 -12.81 3.64
CA ARG A 672 -47.49 -13.65 2.49
C ARG A 672 -48.70 -14.15 1.69
N GLY A 673 -48.43 -14.74 0.52
CA GLY A 673 -49.41 -15.47 -0.28
C GLY A 673 -50.65 -14.65 -0.67
N ALA A 674 -51.81 -15.29 -0.69
CA ALA A 674 -53.05 -14.63 -1.10
C ALA A 674 -53.52 -13.53 -0.12
N ILE A 675 -53.09 -13.56 1.14
CA ILE A 675 -53.32 -12.48 2.11
C ILE A 675 -52.47 -11.26 1.74
N TYR A 676 -51.21 -11.46 1.36
CA TYR A 676 -50.35 -10.41 0.82
C TYR A 676 -50.96 -9.73 -0.41
N ASP A 677 -51.41 -10.50 -1.39
CA ASP A 677 -52.00 -9.94 -2.63
C ASP A 677 -53.25 -9.10 -2.32
N LYS A 678 -54.07 -9.55 -1.36
CA LYS A 678 -55.26 -8.82 -0.95
C LYS A 678 -54.89 -7.55 -0.18
N PHE A 679 -53.97 -7.63 0.77
CA PHE A 679 -53.50 -6.48 1.53
C PHE A 679 -52.90 -5.40 0.61
N ALA A 680 -52.14 -5.82 -0.41
CA ALA A 680 -51.64 -4.94 -1.46
C ALA A 680 -52.76 -4.18 -2.19
N SER A 681 -53.84 -4.88 -2.55
CA SER A 681 -55.00 -4.27 -3.22
C SER A 681 -55.78 -3.29 -2.34
N LEU A 682 -55.56 -3.33 -1.03
CA LEU A 682 -56.20 -2.48 -0.03
C LEU A 682 -55.30 -1.32 0.42
N ASP A 683 -54.30 -0.96 -0.37
CA ASP A 683 -53.34 0.15 -0.10
C ASP A 683 -52.45 -0.08 1.13
N TRP A 684 -52.11 -1.35 1.41
CA TRP A 684 -51.12 -1.72 2.42
C TRP A 684 -51.43 -1.11 3.81
N GLU A 685 -50.39 -0.67 4.53
CA GLU A 685 -50.51 -0.03 5.84
C GLU A 685 -51.21 1.34 5.80
N ARG A 686 -51.37 1.94 4.62
CA ARG A 686 -52.05 3.23 4.42
C ARG A 686 -53.57 3.06 4.27
N GLY A 687 -53.99 1.86 3.91
CA GLY A 687 -55.39 1.47 3.86
C GLY A 687 -56.04 1.36 5.23
N PHE A 688 -57.35 1.13 5.22
CA PHE A 688 -58.15 1.03 6.45
C PHE A 688 -57.77 -0.15 7.36
N LEU A 689 -57.06 -1.15 6.85
CA LEU A 689 -56.58 -2.28 7.66
C LEU A 689 -55.42 -1.87 8.58
N GLY A 690 -54.58 -0.92 8.16
CA GLY A 690 -53.36 -0.55 8.89
C GLY A 690 -52.35 -1.70 8.98
N TYR A 691 -51.50 -1.68 10.02
CA TYR A 691 -50.47 -2.69 10.24
C TYR A 691 -51.04 -4.05 10.68
N PRO A 692 -50.40 -5.18 10.31
CA PRO A 692 -50.69 -6.49 10.87
C PRO A 692 -50.40 -6.51 12.38
N VAL A 693 -51.27 -7.17 13.15
CA VAL A 693 -51.14 -7.39 14.61
C VAL A 693 -50.91 -8.85 14.97
N SER A 694 -50.89 -9.72 13.96
CA SER A 694 -50.54 -11.12 14.08
C SER A 694 -49.77 -11.59 12.84
N ASP A 695 -49.09 -12.71 12.99
CA ASP A 695 -48.71 -13.53 11.84
C ASP A 695 -49.95 -14.18 11.21
N GLU A 696 -49.80 -14.71 10.00
CA GLU A 696 -50.81 -15.58 9.42
C GLU A 696 -50.97 -16.86 10.25
N ILE A 697 -52.20 -17.12 10.71
CA ILE A 697 -52.61 -18.30 11.45
C ILE A 697 -53.32 -19.24 10.47
N CYS A 698 -52.62 -20.31 10.08
CA CYS A 698 -53.14 -21.35 9.19
C CYS A 698 -53.53 -22.63 9.95
N GLY A 699 -54.23 -23.53 9.26
CA GLY A 699 -54.75 -24.77 9.86
C GLY A 699 -56.14 -24.61 10.45
N LEU A 700 -56.84 -23.53 10.06
CA LEU A 700 -58.25 -23.36 10.35
C LEU A 700 -59.09 -24.39 9.59
N ARG A 701 -60.38 -24.44 9.93
CA ARG A 701 -61.36 -25.35 9.31
C ARG A 701 -61.26 -25.33 7.77
N ASP A 702 -61.44 -26.47 7.12
CA ASP A 702 -61.43 -26.59 5.65
C ASP A 702 -60.13 -26.04 4.99
N GLY A 703 -59.02 -25.96 5.74
CA GLY A 703 -57.71 -25.55 5.25
C GLY A 703 -57.49 -24.04 5.17
N GLY A 704 -58.31 -23.24 5.85
CA GLY A 704 -58.18 -21.78 5.83
C GLY A 704 -57.03 -21.21 6.66
N CYS A 705 -56.76 -19.93 6.42
CA CYS A 705 -55.84 -19.10 7.17
C CYS A 705 -56.51 -17.76 7.52
N VAL A 706 -56.06 -17.13 8.61
CA VAL A 706 -56.46 -15.77 8.99
C VAL A 706 -55.26 -14.95 9.38
N GLN A 707 -55.30 -13.65 9.11
CA GLN A 707 -54.35 -12.70 9.64
C GLN A 707 -55.07 -11.48 10.18
N LEU A 708 -54.67 -11.03 11.38
CA LEU A 708 -55.27 -9.89 12.06
C LEU A 708 -54.47 -8.62 11.74
N PHE A 709 -55.20 -7.52 11.59
CA PHE A 709 -54.71 -6.17 11.33
C PHE A 709 -55.35 -5.19 12.31
N LYS A 710 -54.77 -3.99 12.50
CA LYS A 710 -55.33 -2.95 13.39
C LYS A 710 -56.80 -2.66 13.09
N GLY A 711 -57.17 -2.63 11.81
CA GLY A 711 -58.51 -2.27 11.32
C GLY A 711 -59.44 -3.44 10.99
N GLY A 712 -59.06 -4.70 11.27
CA GLY A 712 -59.88 -5.88 10.97
C GLY A 712 -59.05 -7.15 10.80
N LEU A 713 -59.56 -8.12 10.05
CA LEU A 713 -58.80 -9.32 9.68
C LEU A 713 -58.95 -9.62 8.19
N LEU A 714 -58.05 -10.45 7.67
CA LEU A 714 -58.15 -11.08 6.36
C LEU A 714 -58.24 -12.59 6.55
N TYR A 715 -59.30 -13.21 6.04
CA TYR A 715 -59.39 -14.66 5.89
C TYR A 715 -58.98 -15.05 4.48
N TRP A 716 -58.30 -16.18 4.35
CA TRP A 716 -58.15 -16.90 3.10
C TRP A 716 -58.63 -18.35 3.26
N SER A 717 -59.35 -18.88 2.28
CA SER A 717 -59.59 -20.33 2.17
C SER A 717 -59.52 -20.78 0.71
N PRO A 718 -59.25 -22.07 0.44
CA PRO A 718 -59.22 -22.60 -0.93
C PRO A 718 -60.52 -22.37 -1.70
N ASN A 719 -61.66 -22.35 -1.00
CA ASN A 719 -62.99 -22.27 -1.62
C ASN A 719 -63.54 -20.85 -1.73
N THR A 720 -63.05 -19.91 -0.92
CA THR A 720 -63.60 -18.55 -0.83
C THR A 720 -62.63 -17.46 -1.28
N GLY A 721 -61.33 -17.75 -1.41
CA GLY A 721 -60.33 -16.71 -1.65
C GLY A 721 -60.13 -15.80 -0.43
N THR A 722 -59.50 -14.64 -0.64
CA THR A 722 -59.14 -13.72 0.45
C THR A 722 -60.15 -12.59 0.64
N HIS A 723 -60.71 -12.46 1.85
CA HIS A 723 -61.71 -11.44 2.19
C HIS A 723 -61.47 -10.82 3.56
N PHE A 724 -61.68 -9.50 3.67
CA PHE A 724 -61.55 -8.79 4.94
C PHE A 724 -62.86 -8.79 5.73
N VAL A 725 -62.78 -8.79 7.06
CA VAL A 725 -63.93 -8.54 7.96
C VAL A 725 -63.52 -7.46 8.95
N ARG A 726 -64.36 -6.44 9.16
CA ARG A 726 -64.03 -5.27 10.00
C ARG A 726 -65.25 -4.68 10.72
N GLY A 727 -64.99 -3.76 11.65
CA GLY A 727 -66.01 -2.93 12.30
C GLY A 727 -67.11 -3.73 13.01
N ALA A 728 -68.35 -3.23 12.97
CA ALA A 728 -69.46 -3.89 13.66
C ALA A 728 -69.82 -5.26 13.06
N ILE A 729 -69.56 -5.47 11.76
CA ILE A 729 -69.74 -6.79 11.12
C ILE A 729 -68.76 -7.80 11.70
N TYR A 730 -67.51 -7.39 11.93
CA TYR A 730 -66.51 -8.18 12.66
C TYR A 730 -67.00 -8.56 14.05
N ASP A 731 -67.51 -7.62 14.85
CA ASP A 731 -68.00 -7.91 16.21
C ASP A 731 -69.15 -8.92 16.20
N ARG A 732 -70.04 -8.82 15.21
CA ARG A 732 -71.15 -9.78 15.05
C ARG A 732 -70.65 -11.15 14.60
N TYR A 733 -69.73 -11.20 13.66
CA TYR A 733 -69.16 -12.45 13.17
C TYR A 733 -68.39 -13.18 14.30
N ALA A 734 -67.66 -12.41 15.11
CA ALA A 734 -67.03 -12.88 16.35
C ALA A 734 -68.04 -13.51 17.31
N ALA A 735 -69.13 -12.79 17.62
CA ALA A 735 -70.20 -13.25 18.49
C ALA A 735 -70.95 -14.48 17.93
N SER A 736 -70.81 -14.74 16.63
CA SER A 736 -71.40 -15.90 15.95
C SER A 736 -70.45 -17.11 15.87
N GLY A 737 -69.25 -17.02 16.45
CA GLY A 737 -68.29 -18.13 16.50
C GLY A 737 -67.31 -18.19 15.33
N TRP A 738 -67.07 -17.07 14.63
CA TRP A 738 -66.10 -16.97 13.53
C TRP A 738 -66.34 -18.01 12.42
N GLU A 739 -65.27 -18.49 11.77
CA GLU A 739 -65.34 -19.49 10.69
C GLU A 739 -65.77 -20.89 11.19
N GLY A 740 -65.63 -21.12 12.50
CA GLY A 740 -66.15 -22.32 13.16
C GLY A 740 -67.67 -22.30 13.35
N GLY A 741 -68.27 -21.12 13.31
CA GLY A 741 -69.69 -20.87 13.50
C GLY A 741 -70.57 -21.30 12.31
N PRO A 742 -71.87 -20.98 12.36
CA PRO A 742 -72.85 -21.42 11.36
C PRO A 742 -72.58 -20.83 9.97
N PHE A 743 -71.91 -19.67 9.87
CA PHE A 743 -71.74 -18.95 8.61
C PHE A 743 -70.49 -19.35 7.81
N GLY A 744 -69.50 -19.98 8.42
CA GLY A 744 -68.24 -20.31 7.74
C GLY A 744 -67.48 -19.06 7.27
N TYR A 745 -66.59 -19.20 6.28
CA TYR A 745 -65.74 -18.11 5.81
C TYR A 745 -66.50 -16.99 5.08
N PRO A 746 -66.01 -15.74 5.09
CA PRO A 746 -66.52 -14.69 4.21
C PRO A 746 -66.29 -15.06 2.73
N VAL A 747 -67.27 -14.74 1.87
CA VAL A 747 -67.21 -14.94 0.39
C VAL A 747 -67.25 -13.63 -0.38
N THR A 748 -67.40 -12.51 0.32
CA THR A 748 -67.22 -11.17 -0.21
C THR A 748 -66.43 -10.34 0.80
N ASP A 749 -65.83 -9.27 0.32
CA ASP A 749 -65.48 -8.14 1.19
C ASP A 749 -66.77 -7.48 1.73
N GLU A 750 -66.63 -6.58 2.70
CA GLU A 750 -67.74 -5.73 3.13
C GLU A 750 -68.19 -4.82 1.97
N ILE A 751 -69.48 -4.85 1.65
CA ILE A 751 -70.10 -4.03 0.61
C ILE A 751 -70.91 -2.93 1.28
N CYS A 752 -70.45 -1.70 1.13
CA CYS A 752 -71.08 -0.50 1.68
C CYS A 752 -71.81 0.32 0.60
N GLY A 753 -72.61 1.30 1.05
CA GLY A 753 -73.43 2.13 0.16
C GLY A 753 -74.91 1.74 0.14
N LEU A 754 -75.33 0.91 1.10
CA LEU A 754 -76.74 0.61 1.32
C LEU A 754 -77.47 1.84 1.88
N ARG A 755 -78.80 1.74 1.96
CA ARG A 755 -79.67 2.76 2.58
C ARG A 755 -79.12 3.25 3.92
N ASP A 756 -79.22 4.55 4.18
CA ASP A 756 -78.78 5.17 5.45
C ASP A 756 -77.28 4.94 5.76
N GLY A 757 -76.47 4.71 4.72
CA GLY A 757 -75.02 4.50 4.83
C GLY A 757 -74.63 3.12 5.35
N GLY A 758 -75.53 2.13 5.30
CA GLY A 758 -75.25 0.79 5.78
C GLY A 758 -74.31 -0.03 4.89
N CYS A 759 -73.90 -1.17 5.43
CA CYS A 759 -73.01 -2.12 4.80
C CYS A 759 -73.50 -3.55 5.05
N TYR A 760 -73.06 -4.50 4.23
CA TYR A 760 -73.28 -5.92 4.47
C TYR A 760 -72.11 -6.77 4.01
N GLN A 761 -72.05 -8.00 4.50
CA GLN A 761 -71.08 -8.99 4.05
C GLN A 761 -71.72 -10.37 3.94
N ARG A 762 -71.26 -11.17 2.97
CA ARG A 762 -71.75 -12.51 2.68
C ARG A 762 -70.79 -13.57 3.20
N PHE A 763 -71.34 -14.68 3.67
CA PHE A 763 -70.60 -15.80 4.24
C PHE A 763 -70.97 -17.12 3.54
N GLN A 764 -70.06 -18.10 3.65
CA GLN A 764 -70.02 -19.32 2.85
C GLN A 764 -71.23 -20.24 3.04
N ARG A 765 -71.81 -20.28 4.24
CA ARG A 765 -72.85 -21.25 4.61
C ARG A 765 -74.16 -20.57 4.98
N GLU A 766 -75.24 -21.34 4.88
CA GLU A 766 -76.61 -20.96 5.28
C GLU A 766 -77.20 -19.75 4.52
N ASP A 767 -76.62 -19.37 3.38
CA ASP A 767 -76.84 -18.05 2.77
C ASP A 767 -76.72 -16.94 3.83
N GLY A 768 -75.70 -17.04 4.67
CA GLY A 768 -75.45 -16.15 5.79
C GLY A 768 -75.04 -14.77 5.32
N HIS A 769 -75.77 -13.76 5.76
CA HIS A 769 -75.43 -12.36 5.55
C HIS A 769 -75.37 -11.66 6.90
N ILE A 770 -74.43 -10.73 7.07
CA ILE A 770 -74.44 -9.80 8.20
C ILE A 770 -74.65 -8.40 7.64
N TYR A 771 -75.72 -7.74 8.06
CA TYR A 771 -76.04 -6.36 7.68
C TYR A 771 -75.83 -5.43 8.86
N TRP A 772 -75.32 -4.23 8.57
CA TRP A 772 -75.08 -3.17 9.53
C TRP A 772 -75.66 -1.84 9.05
N SER A 773 -76.23 -1.09 9.99
CA SER A 773 -76.46 0.35 9.87
C SER A 773 -76.18 1.02 11.21
N SER A 774 -75.96 2.33 11.19
CA SER A 774 -75.75 3.13 12.41
C SER A 774 -76.94 3.03 13.39
N ALA A 775 -78.16 2.85 12.88
CA ALA A 775 -79.37 2.77 13.68
C ALA A 775 -79.68 1.37 14.23
N SER A 776 -79.27 0.30 13.53
CA SER A 776 -79.62 -1.07 13.91
C SER A 776 -78.49 -1.85 14.59
N GLY A 777 -77.24 -1.43 14.41
CA GLY A 777 -76.09 -2.29 14.66
C GLY A 777 -75.99 -3.42 13.64
N ALA A 778 -75.04 -4.34 13.85
CA ALA A 778 -74.79 -5.46 12.94
C ALA A 778 -75.58 -6.70 13.38
N TRP A 779 -76.34 -7.32 12.46
CA TRP A 779 -77.13 -8.52 12.72
C TRP A 779 -77.09 -9.48 11.53
N SER A 780 -77.03 -10.78 11.83
CA SER A 780 -77.07 -11.82 10.83
C SER A 780 -78.50 -12.07 10.33
N VAL A 781 -78.67 -12.38 9.05
CA VAL A 781 -79.93 -12.79 8.43
C VAL A 781 -79.62 -13.88 7.41
N GLN A 782 -80.38 -14.98 7.45
CA GLN A 782 -80.04 -16.21 6.71
C GLN A 782 -81.27 -17.00 6.24
N GLY A 783 -81.05 -17.99 5.37
CA GLY A 783 -82.03 -18.99 4.96
C GLY A 783 -83.36 -18.43 4.46
N ALA A 784 -84.46 -19.09 4.86
CA ALA A 784 -85.81 -18.75 4.38
C ALA A 784 -86.30 -17.37 4.84
N ILE A 785 -85.81 -16.88 6.00
CA ILE A 785 -86.07 -15.51 6.47
C ILE A 785 -85.38 -14.50 5.56
N PHE A 786 -84.11 -14.71 5.22
CA PHE A 786 -83.40 -13.87 4.25
C PHE A 786 -84.11 -13.86 2.90
N GLY A 787 -84.52 -15.01 2.38
CA GLY A 787 -85.24 -15.10 1.10
C GLY A 787 -86.55 -14.31 1.08
N HIS A 788 -87.32 -14.35 2.18
CA HIS A 788 -88.53 -13.54 2.29
C HIS A 788 -88.20 -12.04 2.39
N TRP A 789 -87.27 -11.66 3.26
CA TRP A 789 -86.85 -10.26 3.42
C TRP A 789 -86.32 -9.67 2.09
N ALA A 790 -85.52 -10.43 1.35
CA ALA A 790 -85.05 -10.12 0.01
C ALA A 790 -86.22 -9.84 -0.96
N SER A 791 -87.25 -10.69 -0.97
CA SER A 791 -88.45 -10.51 -1.82
C SER A 791 -89.23 -9.23 -1.49
N THR A 792 -89.04 -8.66 -0.30
CA THR A 792 -89.65 -7.39 0.12
C THR A 792 -88.77 -6.16 -0.10
N GLY A 793 -87.60 -6.33 -0.74
CA GLY A 793 -86.67 -5.25 -1.08
C GLY A 793 -85.51 -5.05 -0.10
N TRP A 794 -85.12 -6.07 0.68
CA TRP A 794 -84.03 -6.01 1.66
C TRP A 794 -84.13 -4.80 2.62
N GLU A 795 -83.03 -4.14 2.93
CA GLU A 795 -82.95 -3.01 3.87
C GLU A 795 -83.62 -1.74 3.34
N ALA A 796 -83.72 -1.61 2.01
CA ALA A 796 -84.47 -0.56 1.35
C ALA A 796 -85.99 -0.77 1.42
N GLY A 797 -86.41 -2.03 1.63
CA GLY A 797 -87.78 -2.48 1.65
C GLY A 797 -88.59 -2.05 2.87
N ARG A 798 -89.84 -2.54 2.93
CA ARG A 798 -90.81 -2.16 3.97
C ARG A 798 -90.38 -2.52 5.40
N LEU A 799 -89.57 -3.57 5.55
CA LEU A 799 -89.14 -4.10 6.86
C LEU A 799 -87.92 -3.34 7.43
N GLY A 800 -87.06 -2.75 6.58
CA GLY A 800 -85.82 -2.10 6.98
C GLY A 800 -84.72 -3.09 7.37
N TYR A 801 -83.69 -2.61 8.09
CA TYR A 801 -82.58 -3.44 8.57
C TYR A 801 -83.02 -4.43 9.68
N PRO A 802 -82.34 -5.58 9.82
CA PRO A 802 -82.49 -6.45 10.99
C PRO A 802 -82.03 -5.74 12.27
N VAL A 803 -82.77 -5.91 13.37
CA VAL A 803 -82.46 -5.30 14.69
C VAL A 803 -82.21 -6.34 15.79
N GLY A 804 -82.17 -7.61 15.42
CA GLY A 804 -81.95 -8.74 16.31
C GLY A 804 -81.60 -10.01 15.54
N GLY A 805 -81.02 -10.99 16.25
CA GLY A 805 -80.75 -12.31 15.70
C GLY A 805 -82.03 -13.14 15.58
N GLU A 806 -82.00 -14.14 14.71
CA GLU A 806 -83.08 -15.13 14.58
C GLU A 806 -83.21 -15.94 15.89
N THR A 807 -84.41 -15.98 16.46
CA THR A 807 -84.73 -16.77 17.65
C THR A 807 -85.65 -17.91 17.26
N CYS A 808 -85.22 -19.14 17.49
CA CYS A 808 -85.96 -20.33 17.08
C CYS A 808 -86.42 -21.18 18.27
N SER A 809 -87.67 -21.61 18.24
CA SER A 809 -88.30 -22.50 19.23
C SER A 809 -89.21 -23.53 18.54
N ASP A 810 -89.59 -24.57 19.27
CA ASP A 810 -90.59 -25.52 18.78
C ASP A 810 -91.98 -25.02 19.20
N VAL A 811 -92.82 -24.69 18.21
CA VAL A 811 -94.17 -24.17 18.41
C VAL A 811 -95.14 -25.14 17.76
N ASN A 812 -96.00 -25.76 18.56
CA ASN A 812 -97.03 -26.72 18.11
C ASN A 812 -96.46 -27.87 17.24
N GLY A 813 -95.27 -28.37 17.57
CA GLY A 813 -94.62 -29.48 16.87
C GLY A 813 -93.94 -29.09 15.56
N ALA A 814 -93.84 -27.80 15.25
CA ALA A 814 -93.05 -27.28 14.13
C ALA A 814 -91.94 -26.37 14.66
N ARG A 815 -90.75 -26.46 14.05
CA ARG A 815 -89.68 -25.48 14.28
C ARG A 815 -90.14 -24.13 13.73
N GLU A 816 -90.13 -23.11 14.57
CA GLU A 816 -90.46 -21.73 14.23
C GLU A 816 -89.30 -20.82 14.60
N CYS A 817 -88.91 -19.95 13.68
CA CYS A 817 -87.86 -18.98 13.86
C CYS A 817 -88.38 -17.58 13.56
N VAL A 818 -88.09 -16.62 14.45
CA VAL A 818 -88.55 -15.24 14.37
C VAL A 818 -87.36 -14.30 14.36
N GLN A 819 -87.35 -13.35 13.44
CA GLN A 819 -86.37 -12.27 13.40
C GLN A 819 -87.04 -10.90 13.36
N GLN A 820 -86.54 -9.98 14.18
CA GLN A 820 -87.02 -8.60 14.24
C GLN A 820 -86.26 -7.71 13.26
N PHE A 821 -87.00 -6.82 12.60
CA PHE A 821 -86.51 -5.78 11.71
C PHE A 821 -87.00 -4.40 12.21
N GLN A 822 -86.41 -3.32 11.72
CA GLN A 822 -86.73 -1.95 12.15
C GLN A 822 -88.23 -1.62 12.13
N ARG A 823 -88.98 -2.20 11.19
CA ARG A 823 -90.40 -1.90 10.96
C ARG A 823 -91.29 -3.15 10.89
N GLY A 824 -90.86 -4.27 11.46
CA GLY A 824 -91.64 -5.51 11.44
C GLY A 824 -90.86 -6.72 11.93
N ARG A 825 -91.40 -7.91 11.70
CA ARG A 825 -90.72 -9.18 11.99
C ARG A 825 -91.01 -10.18 10.89
N VAL A 826 -90.08 -11.08 10.64
CA VAL A 826 -90.28 -12.23 9.75
C VAL A 826 -90.29 -13.50 10.59
N ILE A 827 -91.22 -14.39 10.28
CA ILE A 827 -91.39 -15.69 10.92
C ILE A 827 -91.23 -16.75 9.85
N TRP A 828 -90.30 -17.68 10.05
CA TRP A 828 -90.25 -18.93 9.30
C TRP A 828 -90.78 -20.07 10.16
N ASN A 829 -91.76 -20.82 9.65
CA ASN A 829 -92.27 -22.02 10.30
C ASN A 829 -92.08 -23.23 9.37
N SER A 830 -91.45 -24.29 9.88
CA SER A 830 -91.16 -25.52 9.10
C SER A 830 -92.39 -26.20 8.48
N ARG A 831 -93.61 -25.92 8.96
CA ARG A 831 -94.87 -26.43 8.40
C ARG A 831 -95.59 -25.43 7.49
N PHE A 832 -95.50 -24.14 7.78
CA PHE A 832 -96.33 -23.11 7.13
C PHE A 832 -95.55 -22.15 6.22
N GLY A 833 -94.23 -22.27 6.14
CA GLY A 833 -93.37 -21.41 5.33
C GLY A 833 -93.02 -20.08 6.01
N THR A 834 -92.53 -19.12 5.22
CA THR A 834 -92.11 -17.80 5.71
C THR A 834 -93.20 -16.74 5.54
N SER A 835 -93.43 -15.92 6.56
CA SER A 835 -94.34 -14.77 6.54
C SER A 835 -93.74 -13.58 7.29
N GLY A 836 -94.09 -12.34 6.94
CA GLY A 836 -93.53 -11.14 7.58
C GLY A 836 -94.15 -9.82 7.16
#